data_AF-A0A3M2DCH4-F1
#
_entry.id   AF-A0A3M2DCH4-F1
#
_cell.length_a   1.000
_cell.length_b   1.000
_cell.length_c   1.000
_cell.angle_alpha   90.00
_cell.angle_beta   90.00
_cell.angle_gamma   90.00
#
_symmetry.space_group_name_H-M   'P 1'
#
loop_
_entity.id
_entity.type
_entity.pdbx_description
1 polymer ?
#
loop_
_entity_poly.entity_id
_entity_poly.type
_entity_poly.pdbx_seq_one_letter_code
_entity_poly.pdbx_strand_id
1 'polypeptide(L)'
;MNHETLWQTKLAARIHDPAEKALVLLRDPAGHEGGSIVEIGKALRFETRFVTRRDGSQVEKLRLPSDMEHIVGKADHWAAAADRAQFPKDTNDRFVPWAQVRFADEGELIHPLSGERYEIPNIGQQILAEHIKAVSHDYFRRLIHHKPDGSPDHRLTALAFWRFGPELGKELEGIGPLWNLLPADTRTPDHTIWQHLDLTSALAGALAGGGRPSLLTLSIGPVQDFIAASRSTSDLWAGSHFLSTLAWQAMKVIAETYGPDAVLFPQLRGIPVIDLWLIEEGVRADLFTAADWNDTNTDYNPLFVAAVPNKFVAVVPEGEAAQLGNEIRDQLRRWVLDEAQAMLGTLLKEIQERSQNQHCYRQLEAQLRDFPEVYWSVVPWLDAAQAESSLQSFCPAGERPPFFDSKAWTILTKPIEPEQGWRFWEPNEGILYPVVHELGERTLASAKSVRCFSQLTQWGYRDSLTGEHEWLTLNEGQLTEGSPRQRTDTLWARVAQAKSSWAKKGEHLSAFGLIKRLWPERFVDWIKGTRWYNGLEKKPDLSRYVISTHIMALAPSLERFMKDGPAFLRLDNPGERDKAREIYQWLEEQTASLKRPALPRRLMRNELRAREWWEVATHLPALIEHERERVEDEQEDASIAKVVTQIETAIGLPIERYYGLLLMDGDRLGSWLSGEPALKYEQVFHSRVIDGLRAYNHHDLSSYLQARRPSSPARHMAISSALNGFALDLVRFVVEEECLGKVLYAGGDDVMAMVCVR
;
A
#
# COMPACT_ATOMS: atom_id res chain seq x y z
N MET A 1 26.76 -8.94 10.11
CA MET A 1 26.54 -10.19 9.36
C MET A 1 26.90 -9.98 7.89
N ASN A 2 27.29 -11.02 7.13
CA ASN A 2 27.44 -10.88 5.68
C ASN A 2 26.05 -10.74 5.04
N HIS A 3 25.79 -9.61 4.38
CA HIS A 3 24.52 -9.30 3.73
C HIS A 3 24.08 -10.40 2.74
N GLU A 4 25.02 -11.07 2.06
CA GLU A 4 24.70 -12.18 1.14
C GLU A 4 24.04 -13.37 1.87
N THR A 5 24.49 -13.71 3.08
CA THR A 5 23.96 -14.84 3.86
C THR A 5 22.53 -14.59 4.33
N LEU A 6 22.18 -13.33 4.62
CA LEU A 6 20.81 -12.93 4.95
C LEU A 6 19.87 -13.23 3.78
N TRP A 7 20.20 -12.76 2.58
CA TRP A 7 19.36 -12.95 1.39
C TRP A 7 19.28 -14.41 0.94
N GLN A 8 20.37 -15.18 1.09
CA GLN A 8 20.35 -16.62 0.87
C GLN A 8 19.39 -17.33 1.85
N THR A 9 19.44 -16.96 3.13
CA THR A 9 18.58 -17.55 4.17
C THR A 9 17.11 -17.20 3.92
N LYS A 10 16.81 -15.95 3.58
CA LYS A 10 15.45 -15.50 3.21
C LYS A 10 14.93 -16.21 1.96
N LEU A 11 15.77 -16.35 0.93
CA LEU A 11 15.37 -17.04 -0.29
C LEU A 11 15.12 -18.53 -0.04
N ALA A 12 15.97 -19.19 0.76
CA ALA A 12 15.76 -20.57 1.20
C ALA A 12 14.46 -20.71 2.02
N ALA A 13 14.18 -19.77 2.92
CA ALA A 13 12.93 -19.69 3.67
C ALA A 13 11.72 -19.47 2.75
N ARG A 14 11.84 -18.70 1.67
CA ARG A 14 10.75 -18.45 0.71
C ARG A 14 10.44 -19.66 -0.17
N ILE A 15 11.42 -20.51 -0.46
CA ILE A 15 11.23 -21.70 -1.30
C ILE A 15 11.07 -22.99 -0.50
N HIS A 16 10.98 -22.94 0.83
CA HIS A 16 10.85 -24.15 1.67
C HIS A 16 9.58 -24.95 1.36
N ASP A 17 8.51 -24.25 0.97
CA ASP A 17 7.23 -24.77 0.53
C ASP A 17 6.97 -24.29 -0.91
N PRO A 18 6.47 -25.16 -1.83
CA PRO A 18 6.20 -24.76 -3.19
C PRO A 18 4.88 -23.97 -3.26
N ALA A 19 4.75 -23.05 -4.21
CA ALA A 19 3.53 -22.27 -4.37
C ALA A 19 2.31 -23.16 -4.71
N GLU A 20 2.54 -24.25 -5.45
CA GLU A 20 1.52 -25.24 -5.80
C GLU A 20 1.22 -26.28 -4.70
N LYS A 21 1.74 -26.09 -3.47
CA LYS A 21 1.64 -27.06 -2.36
C LYS A 21 0.26 -27.67 -2.20
N ALA A 22 -0.79 -26.86 -2.13
CA ALA A 22 -2.16 -27.33 -1.94
C ALA A 22 -2.63 -28.28 -3.07
N LEU A 23 -2.17 -28.07 -4.31
CA LEU A 23 -2.57 -28.86 -5.47
C LEU A 23 -1.77 -30.17 -5.64
N VAL A 24 -0.59 -30.25 -5.03
CA VAL A 24 0.36 -31.37 -5.15
C VAL A 24 0.34 -32.28 -3.92
N LEU A 25 0.05 -31.74 -2.75
CA LEU A 25 0.06 -32.47 -1.48
C LEU A 25 -0.85 -33.71 -1.56
N LEU A 26 -0.34 -34.87 -1.13
CA LEU A 26 -1.02 -36.18 -1.19
C LEU A 26 -1.31 -36.75 -2.59
N ARG A 27 -0.83 -36.10 -3.67
CA ARG A 27 -0.93 -36.60 -5.07
C ARG A 27 0.40 -37.04 -5.67
N ASP A 28 1.51 -36.47 -5.21
CA ASP A 28 2.82 -36.73 -5.80
C ASP A 28 3.71 -37.67 -4.93
N PRO A 29 4.26 -38.76 -5.52
CA PRO A 29 5.26 -39.60 -4.88
C PRO A 29 6.49 -38.84 -4.36
N ALA A 30 6.95 -37.77 -5.01
CA ALA A 30 8.12 -37.00 -4.55
C ALA A 30 7.80 -36.02 -3.40
N GLY A 31 6.52 -35.84 -3.04
CA GLY A 31 6.07 -34.92 -1.99
C GLY A 31 6.11 -33.45 -2.42
N HIS A 32 5.81 -32.54 -1.49
CA HIS A 32 5.89 -31.08 -1.76
C HIS A 32 7.32 -30.56 -1.63
N GLU A 33 8.13 -31.14 -0.73
CA GLU A 33 9.55 -30.81 -0.56
C GLU A 33 10.48 -31.42 -1.64
N GLY A 34 9.94 -32.25 -2.53
CA GLY A 34 10.65 -32.85 -3.68
C GLY A 34 10.03 -32.40 -5.01
N GLY A 35 10.86 -32.05 -5.99
CA GLY A 35 10.40 -31.55 -7.30
C GLY A 35 10.78 -30.09 -7.53
N SER A 36 9.80 -29.20 -7.73
CA SER A 36 9.99 -27.80 -8.15
C SER A 36 10.98 -27.04 -7.26
N ILE A 37 10.90 -27.22 -5.92
CA ILE A 37 11.83 -26.59 -4.97
C ILE A 37 13.28 -27.01 -5.22
N VAL A 38 13.51 -28.28 -5.50
CA VAL A 38 14.86 -28.83 -5.70
C VAL A 38 15.47 -28.26 -6.97
N GLU A 39 14.70 -28.22 -8.06
CA GLU A 39 15.17 -27.66 -9.33
C GLU A 39 15.39 -26.15 -9.27
N ILE A 40 14.50 -25.41 -8.60
CA ILE A 40 14.69 -23.98 -8.32
C ILE A 40 15.94 -23.78 -7.44
N GLY A 41 16.10 -24.58 -6.38
CA GLY A 41 17.25 -24.48 -5.49
C GLY A 41 18.58 -24.82 -6.18
N LYS A 42 18.61 -25.80 -7.08
CA LYS A 42 19.77 -26.09 -7.94
C LYS A 42 20.10 -24.90 -8.85
N ALA A 43 19.09 -24.26 -9.45
CA ALA A 43 19.28 -23.04 -10.25
C ALA A 43 19.84 -21.88 -9.41
N LEU A 44 19.52 -21.86 -8.11
CA LEU A 44 20.07 -20.93 -7.11
C LEU A 44 21.41 -21.38 -6.50
N ARG A 45 22.00 -22.48 -6.98
CA ARG A 45 23.27 -23.07 -6.50
C ARG A 45 23.23 -23.58 -5.05
N PHE A 46 22.06 -23.95 -4.53
CA PHE A 46 21.98 -24.74 -3.30
C PHE A 46 22.37 -26.21 -3.57
N GLU A 47 23.09 -26.82 -2.62
CA GLU A 47 23.41 -28.25 -2.69
C GLU A 47 22.16 -29.10 -2.48
N THR A 48 22.21 -30.37 -2.92
CA THR A 48 21.14 -31.33 -2.72
C THR A 48 21.66 -32.61 -2.05
N ARG A 49 20.74 -33.35 -1.42
CA ARG A 49 21.00 -34.66 -0.83
C ARG A 49 19.83 -35.60 -1.08
N PHE A 50 20.11 -36.88 -1.27
CA PHE A 50 19.08 -37.92 -1.30
C PHE A 50 18.73 -38.36 0.12
N VAL A 51 17.43 -38.43 0.42
CA VAL A 51 16.89 -38.89 1.71
C VAL A 51 16.00 -40.11 1.46
N THR A 52 16.25 -41.20 2.20
CA THR A 52 15.43 -42.41 2.14
C THR A 52 14.18 -42.26 3.01
N ARG A 53 13.01 -42.49 2.41
CA ARG A 53 11.71 -42.46 3.08
C ARG A 53 11.40 -43.78 3.77
N ARG A 54 10.35 -43.78 4.61
CA ARG A 54 9.87 -44.95 5.35
C ARG A 54 9.41 -46.10 4.45
N ASP A 55 8.95 -45.78 3.25
CA ASP A 55 8.54 -46.75 2.22
C ASP A 55 9.73 -47.27 1.37
N GLY A 56 10.97 -46.87 1.69
CA GLY A 56 12.17 -47.26 0.98
C GLY A 56 12.48 -46.42 -0.27
N SER A 57 11.59 -45.51 -0.67
CA SER A 57 11.85 -44.61 -1.81
C SER A 57 12.91 -43.56 -1.46
N GLN A 58 13.68 -43.10 -2.46
CA GLN A 58 14.62 -42.00 -2.31
C GLN A 58 14.03 -40.71 -2.88
N VAL A 59 14.14 -39.61 -2.13
CA VAL A 59 13.74 -38.29 -2.58
C VAL A 59 14.91 -37.32 -2.41
N GLU A 60 15.20 -36.58 -3.47
CA GLU A 60 16.17 -35.50 -3.44
C GLU A 60 15.59 -34.30 -2.68
N LYS A 61 16.39 -33.69 -1.80
CA LYS A 61 16.03 -32.49 -1.04
C LYS A 61 17.19 -31.49 -1.06
N LEU A 62 16.88 -30.22 -0.81
CA LEU A 62 17.91 -29.22 -0.59
C LEU A 62 18.75 -29.56 0.65
N ARG A 63 20.05 -29.31 0.55
CA ARG A 63 21.02 -29.40 1.63
C ARG A 63 21.51 -28.00 1.95
N LEU A 64 20.87 -27.39 2.93
CA LEU A 64 21.27 -26.08 3.45
C LEU A 64 22.41 -26.23 4.46
N PRO A 65 23.25 -25.21 4.67
CA PRO A 65 24.15 -25.15 5.82
C PRO A 65 23.39 -25.34 7.13
N SER A 66 23.99 -25.97 8.15
CA SER A 66 23.32 -26.34 9.41
C SER A 66 22.59 -25.19 10.08
N ASP A 67 23.22 -24.02 10.14
CA ASP A 67 22.68 -22.84 10.80
C ASP A 67 21.48 -22.28 10.03
N MET A 68 21.56 -22.29 8.69
CA MET A 68 20.48 -21.88 7.80
C MET A 68 19.30 -22.87 7.88
N GLU A 69 19.57 -24.18 7.89
CA GLU A 69 18.53 -25.22 8.04
C GLU A 69 17.80 -25.06 9.39
N HIS A 70 18.54 -24.75 10.47
CA HIS A 70 17.95 -24.48 11.78
C HIS A 70 17.09 -23.21 11.79
N ILE A 71 17.60 -22.12 11.20
CA ILE A 71 16.87 -20.84 11.12
C ILE A 71 15.58 -21.00 10.31
N VAL A 72 15.66 -21.59 9.12
CA VAL A 72 14.49 -21.80 8.24
C VAL A 72 13.46 -22.71 8.91
N GLY A 73 13.89 -23.81 9.52
CA GLY A 73 12.98 -24.71 10.24
C GLY A 73 12.32 -24.05 11.45
N LYS A 74 13.07 -23.24 12.22
CA LYS A 74 12.50 -22.46 13.33
C LYS A 74 11.50 -21.42 12.84
N ALA A 75 11.81 -20.71 11.76
CA ALA A 75 10.94 -19.72 11.16
C ALA A 75 9.62 -20.33 10.64
N ASP A 76 9.67 -21.46 9.93
CA ASP A 76 8.47 -22.16 9.46
C ASP A 76 7.60 -22.63 10.64
N HIS A 77 8.20 -23.22 11.67
CA HIS A 77 7.45 -23.66 12.86
C HIS A 77 6.79 -22.50 13.62
N TRP A 78 7.45 -21.35 13.71
CA TRP A 78 6.90 -20.16 14.36
C TRP A 78 5.82 -19.49 13.50
N ALA A 79 6.03 -19.38 12.19
CA ALA A 79 5.03 -18.87 11.24
C ALA A 79 3.76 -19.74 11.27
N ALA A 80 3.93 -21.06 11.19
CA ALA A 80 2.84 -22.03 11.27
C ALA A 80 2.08 -21.93 12.60
N ALA A 81 2.76 -21.72 13.74
CA ALA A 81 2.09 -21.58 15.03
C ALA A 81 1.34 -20.25 15.18
N ALA A 82 1.84 -19.17 14.56
CA ALA A 82 1.18 -17.87 14.55
C ALA A 82 -0.08 -17.87 13.66
N ASP A 83 -0.02 -18.53 12.50
CA ASP A 83 -1.05 -18.45 11.46
C ASP A 83 -2.02 -19.63 11.40
N ARG A 84 -1.69 -20.80 11.96
CA ARG A 84 -2.55 -21.99 11.86
C ARG A 84 -3.36 -22.19 13.13
N ALA A 85 -4.64 -22.47 12.97
CA ALA A 85 -5.43 -23.00 14.06
C ALA A 85 -4.91 -24.40 14.43
N GLN A 86 -4.56 -24.58 15.71
CA GLN A 86 -4.02 -25.84 16.20
C GLN A 86 -5.12 -26.90 16.22
N PHE A 87 -4.80 -28.13 15.83
CA PHE A 87 -5.68 -29.27 15.97
C PHE A 87 -4.92 -30.43 16.65
N PRO A 88 -5.61 -31.27 17.42
CA PRO A 88 -4.97 -32.39 18.10
C PRO A 88 -4.48 -33.45 17.11
N LYS A 89 -3.38 -34.13 17.47
CA LYS A 89 -2.98 -35.39 16.85
C LYS A 89 -3.52 -36.56 17.65
N ASP A 90 -3.79 -37.66 16.97
CA ASP A 90 -4.07 -38.93 17.65
C ASP A 90 -2.80 -39.50 18.26
N THR A 91 -2.94 -40.22 19.36
CA THR A 91 -1.81 -40.88 20.04
C THR A 91 -1.22 -42.03 19.21
N ASN A 92 -2.02 -42.69 18.38
CA ASN A 92 -1.59 -43.87 17.62
C ASN A 92 -1.08 -43.51 16.21
N ASP A 93 -1.65 -42.50 15.58
CA ASP A 93 -1.32 -42.09 14.21
C ASP A 93 -0.80 -40.66 14.15
N ARG A 94 0.37 -40.46 13.53
CA ARG A 94 0.92 -39.12 13.29
C ARG A 94 0.00 -38.28 12.38
N PHE A 95 -0.76 -38.92 11.49
CA PHE A 95 -1.68 -38.26 10.53
C PHE A 95 -3.00 -39.03 10.42
N VAL A 96 -4.00 -38.65 11.22
CA VAL A 96 -5.35 -39.20 11.18
C VAL A 96 -6.04 -39.01 9.82
N PRO A 97 -6.83 -39.99 9.32
CA PRO A 97 -7.47 -39.93 8.00
C PRO A 97 -8.40 -38.74 7.79
N TRP A 98 -9.04 -38.22 8.85
CA TRP A 98 -9.91 -37.05 8.77
C TRP A 98 -9.13 -35.74 8.59
N ALA A 99 -7.85 -35.69 9.00
CA ALA A 99 -6.97 -34.52 8.81
C ALA A 99 -6.24 -34.52 7.46
N GLN A 100 -6.37 -35.58 6.66
CA GLN A 100 -5.74 -35.70 5.34
C GLN A 100 -6.63 -35.07 4.25
N VAL A 101 -6.78 -33.74 4.30
CA VAL A 101 -7.57 -32.97 3.32
C VAL A 101 -6.81 -32.88 2.00
N ARG A 102 -7.39 -33.47 0.94
CA ARG A 102 -6.87 -33.37 -0.43
C ARG A 102 -7.57 -32.23 -1.15
N PHE A 103 -6.96 -31.05 -1.13
CA PHE A 103 -7.55 -29.84 -1.73
C PHE A 103 -7.89 -30.00 -3.23
N ALA A 104 -7.16 -30.86 -3.94
CA ALA A 104 -7.44 -31.19 -5.34
C ALA A 104 -8.81 -31.88 -5.54
N ASP A 105 -9.30 -32.60 -4.53
CA ASP A 105 -10.54 -33.38 -4.60
C ASP A 105 -11.68 -32.63 -3.88
N GLU A 106 -11.38 -32.13 -2.68
CA GLU A 106 -12.29 -31.46 -1.74
C GLU A 106 -11.67 -30.13 -1.27
N GLY A 107 -11.44 -29.19 -2.18
CA GLY A 107 -10.88 -27.88 -1.82
C GLY A 107 -11.91 -26.99 -1.12
N GLU A 108 -11.52 -26.29 -0.07
CA GLU A 108 -12.29 -25.19 0.52
C GLU A 108 -11.37 -23.99 0.72
N LEU A 109 -11.92 -22.79 0.57
CA LEU A 109 -11.32 -21.54 1.06
C LEU A 109 -12.24 -20.91 2.10
N ILE A 110 -11.66 -20.30 3.12
CA ILE A 110 -12.40 -19.63 4.18
C ILE A 110 -12.01 -18.16 4.20
N HIS A 111 -12.98 -17.27 4.09
CA HIS A 111 -12.71 -15.84 4.17
C HIS A 111 -12.26 -15.47 5.61
N PRO A 112 -11.07 -14.85 5.81
CA PRO A 112 -10.47 -14.67 7.13
C PRO A 112 -11.24 -13.72 8.07
N LEU A 113 -12.15 -12.90 7.52
CA LEU A 113 -13.02 -11.99 8.29
C LEU A 113 -14.44 -12.52 8.52
N SER A 114 -15.17 -12.84 7.45
CA SER A 114 -16.56 -13.31 7.55
C SER A 114 -16.69 -14.78 7.98
N GLY A 115 -15.66 -15.60 7.77
CA GLY A 115 -15.74 -17.05 7.91
C GLY A 115 -16.59 -17.72 6.83
N GLU A 116 -16.92 -16.99 5.75
CA GLU A 116 -17.63 -17.53 4.60
C GLU A 116 -16.78 -18.59 3.90
N ARG A 117 -17.43 -19.68 3.49
CA ARG A 117 -16.79 -20.84 2.88
C ARG A 117 -17.04 -20.85 1.38
N TYR A 118 -15.97 -21.06 0.62
CA TYR A 118 -16.02 -21.25 -0.82
C TYR A 118 -15.52 -22.65 -1.16
N GLU A 119 -16.40 -23.49 -1.68
CA GLU A 119 -16.07 -24.85 -2.10
C GLU A 119 -15.42 -24.84 -3.49
N ILE A 120 -14.37 -25.64 -3.65
CA ILE A 120 -13.61 -25.81 -4.90
C ILE A 120 -13.48 -27.32 -5.16
N PRO A 121 -14.59 -27.98 -5.53
CA PRO A 121 -14.59 -29.43 -5.72
C PRO A 121 -13.84 -29.83 -6.99
N ASN A 122 -13.07 -30.92 -6.90
CA ASN A 122 -12.47 -31.63 -8.02
C ASN A 122 -11.55 -30.80 -8.95
N ILE A 123 -10.88 -29.76 -8.43
CA ILE A 123 -9.92 -28.96 -9.20
C ILE A 123 -8.77 -29.81 -9.78
N GLY A 124 -8.42 -30.91 -9.11
CA GLY A 124 -7.42 -31.88 -9.56
C GLY A 124 -7.78 -32.66 -10.83
N GLN A 125 -9.06 -32.71 -11.21
CA GLN A 125 -9.50 -33.28 -12.49
C GLN A 125 -9.21 -32.33 -13.66
N GLN A 126 -9.15 -31.03 -13.36
CA GLN A 126 -8.88 -29.97 -14.34
C GLN A 126 -7.37 -29.73 -14.47
N ILE A 127 -6.60 -29.95 -13.40
CA ILE A 127 -5.15 -29.71 -13.37
C ILE A 127 -4.37 -30.96 -12.94
N LEU A 128 -3.50 -31.41 -13.85
CA LEU A 128 -2.51 -32.46 -13.58
C LEU A 128 -1.39 -31.91 -12.67
N ALA A 129 -1.03 -32.68 -11.64
CA ALA A 129 -0.01 -32.30 -10.66
C ALA A 129 1.37 -32.07 -11.32
N GLU A 130 1.73 -32.90 -12.30
CA GLU A 130 3.00 -32.76 -13.04
C GLU A 130 3.03 -31.48 -13.89
N HIS A 131 1.89 -31.13 -14.49
CA HIS A 131 1.77 -29.93 -15.32
C HIS A 131 1.93 -28.66 -14.49
N ILE A 132 1.21 -28.54 -13.36
CA ILE A 132 1.32 -27.34 -12.51
C ILE A 132 2.72 -27.20 -11.90
N LYS A 133 3.39 -28.30 -11.56
CA LYS A 133 4.79 -28.28 -11.13
C LYS A 133 5.71 -27.74 -12.21
N ALA A 134 5.60 -28.23 -13.43
CA ALA A 134 6.43 -27.78 -14.54
C ALA A 134 6.22 -26.29 -14.82
N VAL A 135 4.97 -25.83 -14.87
CA VAL A 135 4.65 -24.42 -15.10
C VAL A 135 5.14 -23.52 -13.97
N SER A 136 4.96 -23.93 -12.70
CA SER A 136 5.48 -23.21 -11.53
C SER A 136 7.01 -23.13 -11.57
N HIS A 137 7.68 -24.25 -11.81
CA HIS A 137 9.14 -24.31 -11.96
C HIS A 137 9.63 -23.36 -13.06
N ASP A 138 9.06 -23.42 -14.26
CA ASP A 138 9.48 -22.59 -15.39
C ASP A 138 9.24 -21.11 -15.13
N TYR A 139 8.14 -20.76 -14.43
CA TYR A 139 7.86 -19.40 -14.01
C TYR A 139 8.91 -18.88 -13.00
N PHE A 140 9.14 -19.58 -11.89
CA PHE A 140 10.11 -19.15 -10.89
C PHE A 140 11.54 -19.14 -11.44
N ARG A 141 11.89 -20.05 -12.35
CA ARG A 141 13.18 -20.03 -13.05
C ARG A 141 13.33 -18.77 -13.90
N ARG A 142 12.27 -18.34 -14.60
CA ARG A 142 12.25 -17.08 -15.36
C ARG A 142 12.44 -15.87 -14.46
N LEU A 143 12.08 -15.93 -13.18
CA LEU A 143 12.24 -14.83 -12.22
C LEU A 143 13.65 -14.72 -11.60
N ILE A 144 14.55 -15.68 -11.84
CA ILE A 144 15.90 -15.66 -11.26
C ILE A 144 16.76 -14.55 -11.89
N HIS A 145 17.30 -13.69 -11.05
CA HIS A 145 18.25 -12.66 -11.43
C HIS A 145 19.69 -13.20 -11.35
N HIS A 146 20.54 -12.74 -12.26
CA HIS A 146 21.94 -13.15 -12.33
C HIS A 146 22.88 -11.94 -12.25
N LYS A 147 23.98 -12.11 -11.52
CA LYS A 147 25.11 -11.18 -11.46
C LYS A 147 25.90 -11.24 -12.79
N PRO A 148 26.78 -10.27 -13.08
CA PRO A 148 27.58 -10.24 -14.31
C PRO A 148 28.46 -11.48 -14.55
N ASP A 149 28.81 -12.21 -13.49
CA ASP A 149 29.59 -13.46 -13.53
C ASP A 149 28.72 -14.71 -13.81
N GLY A 150 27.41 -14.53 -14.03
CA GLY A 150 26.45 -15.61 -14.25
C GLY A 150 26.05 -16.37 -12.98
N SER A 151 26.43 -15.91 -11.79
CA SER A 151 25.91 -16.43 -10.52
C SER A 151 24.54 -15.82 -10.18
N PRO A 152 23.67 -16.54 -9.45
CA PRO A 152 22.38 -16.00 -9.06
C PRO A 152 22.55 -14.82 -8.09
N ASP A 153 21.78 -13.76 -8.31
CA ASP A 153 21.64 -12.66 -7.37
C ASP A 153 20.52 -12.98 -6.37
N HIS A 154 20.88 -13.44 -5.19
CA HIS A 154 19.93 -13.88 -4.17
C HIS A 154 18.99 -12.75 -3.72
N ARG A 155 19.49 -11.51 -3.65
CA ARG A 155 18.68 -10.35 -3.22
C ARG A 155 17.65 -10.01 -4.27
N LEU A 156 18.08 -9.74 -5.52
CA LEU A 156 17.15 -9.39 -6.59
C LEU A 156 16.18 -10.53 -6.91
N THR A 157 16.63 -11.78 -6.79
CA THR A 157 15.75 -12.94 -6.95
C THR A 157 14.72 -13.04 -5.83
N ALA A 158 15.09 -12.79 -4.57
CA ALA A 158 14.14 -12.75 -3.46
C ALA A 158 13.08 -11.66 -3.65
N LEU A 159 13.49 -10.46 -4.09
CA LEU A 159 12.58 -9.36 -4.42
C LEU A 159 11.63 -9.71 -5.57
N ALA A 160 12.15 -10.32 -6.65
CA ALA A 160 11.34 -10.76 -7.79
C ALA A 160 10.34 -11.86 -7.39
N PHE A 161 10.77 -12.86 -6.61
CA PHE A 161 9.90 -13.92 -6.11
C PHE A 161 8.83 -13.37 -5.16
N TRP A 162 9.15 -12.33 -4.38
CA TRP A 162 8.20 -11.65 -3.52
C TRP A 162 7.12 -10.90 -4.29
N ARG A 163 7.52 -10.15 -5.32
CA ARG A 163 6.60 -9.32 -6.09
C ARG A 163 5.77 -10.11 -7.09
N PHE A 164 6.38 -11.06 -7.78
CA PHE A 164 5.81 -11.72 -8.95
C PHE A 164 5.39 -13.16 -8.71
N GLY A 165 5.81 -13.83 -7.63
CA GLY A 165 5.36 -15.20 -7.32
C GLY A 165 3.84 -15.43 -7.45
N PRO A 166 2.99 -14.54 -6.88
CA PRO A 166 1.54 -14.62 -7.06
C PRO A 166 1.06 -14.34 -8.49
N GLU A 167 1.81 -13.65 -9.34
CA GLU A 167 1.29 -13.23 -10.65
C GLU A 167 1.18 -14.35 -11.69
N LEU A 168 1.77 -15.53 -11.44
CA LEU A 168 1.61 -16.70 -12.32
C LEU A 168 0.14 -17.04 -12.57
N GLY A 169 -0.77 -16.77 -11.62
CA GLY A 169 -2.20 -16.96 -11.80
C GLY A 169 -2.78 -16.24 -13.04
N LYS A 170 -2.17 -15.12 -13.47
CA LYS A 170 -2.60 -14.39 -14.68
C LYS A 170 -2.27 -15.14 -15.98
N GLU A 171 -1.27 -16.03 -15.96
CA GLU A 171 -0.84 -16.84 -17.12
C GLU A 171 -1.53 -18.22 -17.17
N LEU A 172 -2.19 -18.65 -16.09
CA LEU A 172 -2.73 -20.00 -15.95
C LEU A 172 -4.21 -20.11 -16.35
N GLU A 173 -4.48 -20.76 -17.48
CA GLU A 173 -5.84 -21.20 -17.83
C GLU A 173 -6.34 -22.26 -16.83
N GLY A 174 -7.60 -22.14 -16.38
CA GLY A 174 -8.24 -23.08 -15.44
C GLY A 174 -8.03 -22.80 -13.95
N ILE A 175 -6.84 -22.34 -13.52
CA ILE A 175 -6.60 -21.90 -12.13
C ILE A 175 -6.90 -20.41 -11.98
N GLY A 176 -6.34 -19.57 -12.86
CA GLY A 176 -6.55 -18.14 -12.83
C GLY A 176 -6.27 -17.51 -11.45
N PRO A 177 -7.19 -16.66 -10.93
CA PRO A 177 -7.07 -16.02 -9.62
C PRO A 177 -6.93 -16.96 -8.42
N LEU A 178 -7.33 -18.24 -8.54
CA LEU A 178 -7.21 -19.20 -7.45
C LEU A 178 -5.76 -19.40 -7.00
N TRP A 179 -4.79 -19.22 -7.89
CA TRP A 179 -3.36 -19.28 -7.57
C TRP A 179 -2.96 -18.31 -6.43
N ASN A 180 -3.56 -17.12 -6.41
CA ASN A 180 -3.33 -16.13 -5.36
C ASN A 180 -3.93 -16.54 -4.01
N LEU A 181 -4.93 -17.42 -4.04
CA LEU A 181 -5.74 -17.80 -2.90
C LEU A 181 -5.44 -19.22 -2.40
N LEU A 182 -4.52 -19.95 -3.05
CA LEU A 182 -4.16 -21.30 -2.61
C LEU A 182 -3.73 -21.29 -1.14
N PRO A 183 -4.32 -22.15 -0.29
CA PRO A 183 -4.08 -22.10 1.13
C PRO A 183 -2.70 -22.62 1.48
N ALA A 184 -2.05 -22.04 2.49
CA ALA A 184 -0.79 -22.58 3.02
C ALA A 184 -1.01 -23.93 3.71
N ASP A 185 -2.19 -24.10 4.32
CA ASP A 185 -2.63 -25.32 4.99
C ASP A 185 -4.07 -25.67 4.58
N THR A 186 -4.23 -26.82 3.91
CA THR A 186 -5.54 -27.29 3.42
C THR A 186 -6.54 -27.60 4.54
N ARG A 187 -6.07 -27.79 5.78
CA ARG A 187 -6.91 -28.04 6.96
C ARG A 187 -7.47 -26.76 7.58
N THR A 188 -6.75 -25.65 7.42
CA THR A 188 -7.13 -24.30 7.87
C THR A 188 -6.97 -23.33 6.71
N PRO A 189 -7.86 -23.39 5.70
CA PRO A 189 -7.66 -22.69 4.43
C PRO A 189 -8.11 -21.22 4.48
N ASP A 190 -7.73 -20.51 5.53
CA ASP A 190 -8.08 -19.11 5.78
C ASP A 190 -6.94 -18.11 5.50
N HIS A 191 -5.76 -18.62 5.17
CA HIS A 191 -4.59 -17.83 4.78
C HIS A 191 -3.87 -18.49 3.60
N THR A 192 -3.27 -17.64 2.77
CA THR A 192 -2.65 -18.07 1.52
C THR A 192 -1.23 -18.55 1.74
N ILE A 193 -0.74 -19.41 0.83
CA ILE A 193 0.66 -19.82 0.82
C ILE A 193 1.60 -18.60 0.78
N TRP A 194 1.23 -17.54 0.05
CA TRP A 194 2.03 -16.31 -0.06
C TRP A 194 2.23 -15.62 1.29
N GLN A 195 1.21 -15.57 2.13
CA GLN A 195 1.29 -14.99 3.47
C GLN A 195 2.22 -15.81 4.37
N HIS A 196 2.08 -17.14 4.34
CA HIS A 196 2.97 -18.05 5.09
C HIS A 196 4.44 -17.90 4.65
N LEU A 197 4.71 -17.82 3.35
CA LEU A 197 6.07 -17.65 2.82
C LEU A 197 6.67 -16.29 3.18
N ASP A 198 5.88 -15.22 3.13
CA ASP A 198 6.31 -13.88 3.52
C ASP A 198 6.65 -13.85 5.03
N LEU A 199 5.81 -14.39 5.91
CA LEU A 199 6.08 -14.46 7.34
C LEU A 199 7.30 -15.34 7.66
N THR A 200 7.41 -16.50 7.02
CA THR A 200 8.55 -17.41 7.21
C THR A 200 9.86 -16.75 6.79
N SER A 201 9.86 -16.04 5.65
CA SER A 201 11.02 -15.28 5.18
C SER A 201 11.35 -14.07 6.05
N ALA A 202 10.35 -13.39 6.61
CA ALA A 202 10.54 -12.30 7.57
C ALA A 202 11.19 -12.80 8.87
N LEU A 203 10.64 -13.85 9.47
CA LEU A 203 11.18 -14.47 10.70
C LEU A 203 12.58 -15.05 10.47
N ALA A 204 12.81 -15.72 9.34
CA ALA A 204 14.12 -16.25 8.99
C ALA A 204 15.16 -15.12 8.83
N GLY A 205 14.78 -14.00 8.22
CA GLY A 205 15.64 -12.82 8.12
C GLY A 205 16.00 -12.22 9.47
N ALA A 206 15.02 -12.10 10.38
CA ALA A 206 15.25 -11.59 11.73
C ALA A 206 16.11 -12.54 12.59
N LEU A 207 15.87 -13.85 12.51
CA LEU A 207 16.66 -14.88 13.17
C LEU A 207 18.09 -14.93 12.63
N ALA A 208 18.26 -14.74 11.31
CA ALA A 208 19.57 -14.65 10.69
C ALA A 208 20.35 -13.48 11.27
N GLY A 209 19.75 -12.29 11.43
CA GLY A 209 20.42 -11.11 12.00
C GLY A 209 21.06 -11.30 13.39
N GLY A 210 20.68 -12.36 14.11
CA GLY A 210 21.23 -12.72 15.41
C GLY A 210 20.32 -12.23 16.56
N GLY A 211 20.00 -13.14 17.48
CA GLY A 211 19.09 -12.87 18.59
C GLY A 211 17.64 -13.27 18.31
N ARG A 212 16.70 -12.68 19.06
CA ARG A 212 15.27 -12.97 18.91
C ARG A 212 14.66 -12.06 17.85
N PRO A 213 13.69 -12.54 17.06
CA PRO A 213 12.81 -11.67 16.28
C PRO A 213 12.08 -10.70 17.21
N SER A 214 11.81 -9.50 16.72
CA SER A 214 11.04 -8.45 17.41
C SER A 214 10.05 -7.80 16.47
N LEU A 215 8.89 -7.43 16.99
CA LEU A 215 7.95 -6.54 16.30
C LEU A 215 8.36 -5.09 16.54
N LEU A 216 8.70 -4.40 15.46
CA LEU A 216 8.83 -2.95 15.40
C LEU A 216 7.50 -2.38 14.89
N THR A 217 6.76 -1.68 15.76
CA THR A 217 5.58 -0.90 15.35
C THR A 217 5.98 0.56 15.29
N LEU A 218 5.74 1.22 14.16
CA LEU A 218 6.07 2.62 13.94
C LEU A 218 4.86 3.39 13.41
N SER A 219 4.70 4.64 13.83
CA SER A 219 3.66 5.55 13.36
C SER A 219 4.21 6.96 13.14
N ILE A 220 3.80 7.56 12.03
CA ILE A 220 4.19 8.89 11.57
C ILE A 220 3.01 9.85 11.75
N GLY A 221 3.26 11.07 12.21
CA GLY A 221 2.25 12.11 12.34
C GLY A 221 2.82 13.54 12.28
N PRO A 222 1.97 14.56 12.43
CA PRO A 222 0.49 14.49 12.44
C PRO A 222 -0.09 14.20 11.04
N VAL A 223 -1.23 13.51 10.96
CA VAL A 223 -1.88 13.14 9.68
C VAL A 223 -3.04 14.07 9.34
N GLN A 224 -4.09 14.08 10.16
CA GLN A 224 -5.35 14.77 9.85
C GLN A 224 -5.15 16.29 9.73
N ASP A 225 -4.48 16.90 10.70
CA ASP A 225 -4.19 18.35 10.66
C ASP A 225 -3.33 18.72 9.45
N PHE A 226 -2.36 17.86 9.11
CA PHE A 226 -1.54 18.07 7.92
C PHE A 226 -2.31 17.87 6.62
N ILE A 227 -3.33 17.01 6.51
CA ILE A 227 -4.13 16.88 5.28
C ILE A 227 -5.13 18.04 5.18
N ALA A 228 -5.86 18.32 6.27
CA ALA A 228 -6.94 19.28 6.32
C ALA A 228 -6.52 20.72 5.96
N ALA A 229 -5.28 21.10 6.25
CA ALA A 229 -4.73 22.43 5.95
C ALA A 229 -4.54 22.70 4.44
N SER A 230 -5.62 22.81 3.68
CA SER A 230 -5.62 22.91 2.21
C SER A 230 -6.61 23.98 1.72
N ARG A 231 -6.28 24.66 0.62
CA ARG A 231 -7.15 25.66 -0.03
C ARG A 231 -7.54 25.29 -1.46
N SER A 232 -6.89 24.28 -2.02
CA SER A 232 -7.14 23.74 -3.36
C SER A 232 -7.09 22.22 -3.34
N THR A 233 -7.64 21.59 -4.39
CA THR A 233 -7.52 20.13 -4.58
C THR A 233 -6.06 19.69 -4.74
N SER A 234 -5.19 20.58 -5.25
CA SER A 234 -3.75 20.34 -5.34
C SER A 234 -3.08 20.32 -3.98
N ASP A 235 -3.39 21.27 -3.08
CA ASP A 235 -2.83 21.29 -1.71
C ASP A 235 -3.28 20.06 -0.91
N LEU A 236 -4.53 19.63 -1.13
CA LEU A 236 -5.13 18.48 -0.46
C LEU A 236 -4.49 17.17 -0.92
N TRP A 237 -4.35 16.99 -2.25
CA TRP A 237 -3.57 15.88 -2.83
C TRP A 237 -2.11 15.93 -2.35
N ALA A 238 -1.49 17.11 -2.30
CA ALA A 238 -0.10 17.23 -1.90
C ALA A 238 0.09 16.80 -0.44
N GLY A 239 -0.84 17.17 0.44
CA GLY A 239 -0.84 16.75 1.84
C GLY A 239 -0.89 15.22 1.99
N SER A 240 -1.86 14.57 1.36
CA SER A 240 -2.02 13.10 1.44
C SER A 240 -0.87 12.36 0.76
N HIS A 241 -0.45 12.81 -0.42
CA HIS A 241 0.63 12.19 -1.20
C HIS A 241 2.00 12.33 -0.52
N PHE A 242 2.29 13.49 0.08
CA PHE A 242 3.52 13.69 0.83
C PHE A 242 3.59 12.79 2.07
N LEU A 243 2.50 12.64 2.83
CA LEU A 243 2.46 11.72 3.98
C LEU A 243 2.61 10.26 3.56
N SER A 244 1.94 9.83 2.49
CA SER A 244 2.12 8.48 1.93
C SER A 244 3.56 8.26 1.48
N THR A 245 4.21 9.28 0.92
CA THR A 245 5.62 9.22 0.54
C THR A 245 6.52 9.12 1.77
N LEU A 246 6.27 9.88 2.83
CA LEU A 246 7.00 9.77 4.10
C LEU A 246 6.88 8.38 4.71
N ALA A 247 5.67 7.83 4.70
CA ALA A 247 5.43 6.47 5.15
C ALA A 247 6.23 5.46 4.34
N TRP A 248 6.27 5.62 3.01
CA TRP A 248 7.12 4.79 2.17
C TRP A 248 8.61 4.98 2.46
N GLN A 249 9.12 6.21 2.62
CA GLN A 249 10.53 6.46 2.97
C GLN A 249 10.90 5.78 4.30
N ALA A 250 9.96 5.70 5.26
CA ALA A 250 10.16 5.00 6.52
C ALA A 250 10.28 3.49 6.34
N MET A 251 9.32 2.90 5.60
CA MET A 251 9.28 1.46 5.34
C MET A 251 10.40 1.01 4.41
N LYS A 252 10.87 1.89 3.53
CA LYS A 252 11.97 1.66 2.59
C LYS A 252 13.26 1.27 3.33
N VAL A 253 13.55 1.86 4.49
CA VAL A 253 14.71 1.48 5.32
C VAL A 253 14.66 -0.01 5.71
N ILE A 254 13.47 -0.48 6.10
CA ILE A 254 13.25 -1.90 6.43
C ILE A 254 13.32 -2.76 5.17
N ALA A 255 12.70 -2.32 4.07
CA ALA A 255 12.66 -3.05 2.82
C ALA A 255 14.05 -3.22 2.18
N GLU A 256 14.91 -2.22 2.27
CA GLU A 256 16.30 -2.28 1.79
C GLU A 256 17.16 -3.22 2.64
N THR A 257 16.95 -3.21 3.96
CA THR A 257 17.77 -3.96 4.93
C THR A 257 17.37 -5.42 5.03
N TYR A 258 16.06 -5.72 5.17
CA TYR A 258 15.55 -7.06 5.42
C TYR A 258 14.53 -7.56 4.39
N GLY A 259 14.23 -6.77 3.36
CA GLY A 259 13.23 -7.11 2.35
C GLY A 259 11.84 -6.57 2.68
N PRO A 260 11.00 -6.32 1.65
CA PRO A 260 9.65 -5.78 1.83
C PRO A 260 8.72 -6.76 2.56
N ASP A 261 9.01 -8.06 2.54
CA ASP A 261 8.30 -9.09 3.30
C ASP A 261 8.48 -8.97 4.82
N ALA A 262 9.51 -8.26 5.28
CA ALA A 262 9.70 -7.97 6.71
C ALA A 262 8.63 -7.00 7.26
N VAL A 263 7.95 -6.23 6.40
CA VAL A 263 6.82 -5.38 6.77
C VAL A 263 5.53 -6.22 6.72
N LEU A 264 4.99 -6.57 7.89
CA LEU A 264 3.79 -7.41 8.01
C LEU A 264 2.50 -6.63 7.68
N PHE A 265 2.49 -5.37 8.08
CA PHE A 265 1.38 -4.45 7.85
C PHE A 265 1.95 -3.04 7.62
N PRO A 266 1.54 -2.30 6.58
CA PRO A 266 0.69 -2.75 5.48
C PRO A 266 1.40 -3.74 4.56
N GLN A 267 0.63 -4.42 3.71
CA GLN A 267 1.16 -5.15 2.56
C GLN A 267 1.73 -4.18 1.53
N LEU A 268 2.96 -4.42 1.09
CA LEU A 268 3.65 -3.55 0.13
C LEU A 268 3.53 -4.03 -1.33
N ARG A 269 3.07 -5.26 -1.54
CA ARG A 269 3.01 -5.90 -2.86
C ARG A 269 2.00 -5.18 -3.75
N GLY A 270 2.43 -4.83 -4.97
CA GLY A 270 1.57 -4.24 -6.00
C GLY A 270 1.34 -2.72 -5.86
N ILE A 271 1.92 -2.07 -4.84
CA ILE A 271 1.83 -0.62 -4.72
C ILE A 271 2.79 0.04 -5.73
N PRO A 272 2.31 0.96 -6.60
CA PRO A 272 3.11 1.51 -7.71
C PRO A 272 4.47 2.13 -7.32
N VAL A 273 4.54 2.88 -6.22
CA VAL A 273 5.80 3.51 -5.77
C VAL A 273 6.83 2.47 -5.29
N ILE A 274 6.36 1.31 -4.79
CA ILE A 274 7.22 0.19 -4.41
C ILE A 274 7.70 -0.55 -5.65
N ASP A 275 6.83 -0.75 -6.66
CA ASP A 275 7.23 -1.31 -7.96
C ASP A 275 8.32 -0.47 -8.63
N LEU A 276 8.18 0.86 -8.59
CA LEU A 276 9.19 1.78 -9.09
C LEU A 276 10.52 1.64 -8.32
N TRP A 277 10.47 1.52 -6.98
CA TRP A 277 11.66 1.25 -6.18
C TRP A 277 12.33 -0.07 -6.57
N LEU A 278 11.57 -1.15 -6.80
CA LEU A 278 12.14 -2.42 -7.23
C LEU A 278 12.93 -2.29 -8.55
N ILE A 279 12.46 -1.48 -9.49
CA ILE A 279 13.19 -1.20 -10.74
C ILE A 279 14.50 -0.44 -10.46
N GLU A 280 14.46 0.55 -9.56
CA GLU A 280 15.65 1.29 -9.15
C GLU A 280 16.69 0.37 -8.46
N GLU A 281 16.22 -0.58 -7.66
CA GLU A 281 17.07 -1.61 -7.03
C GLU A 281 17.70 -2.58 -8.04
N GLY A 282 17.14 -2.69 -9.25
CA GLY A 282 17.64 -3.56 -10.32
C GLY A 282 16.78 -4.78 -10.62
N VAL A 283 15.55 -4.85 -10.08
CA VAL A 283 14.55 -5.80 -10.57
C VAL A 283 14.22 -5.43 -12.03
N ARG A 284 14.03 -6.46 -12.84
CA ARG A 284 13.95 -6.36 -14.30
C ARG A 284 12.71 -5.58 -14.71
N ALA A 285 12.89 -4.50 -15.45
CA ALA A 285 11.81 -3.61 -15.85
C ALA A 285 10.77 -4.30 -16.75
N ASP A 286 11.16 -5.30 -17.54
CA ASP A 286 10.27 -6.09 -18.40
C ASP A 286 9.18 -6.83 -17.61
N LEU A 287 9.44 -7.18 -16.34
CA LEU A 287 8.47 -7.83 -15.48
C LEU A 287 7.27 -6.92 -15.12
N PHE A 288 7.43 -5.60 -15.22
CA PHE A 288 6.39 -4.61 -14.87
C PHE A 288 5.57 -4.16 -16.08
N THR A 289 5.79 -4.75 -17.27
CA THR A 289 5.14 -4.31 -18.52
C THR A 289 3.61 -4.30 -18.42
N ALA A 290 3.04 -5.28 -17.72
CA ALA A 290 1.60 -5.45 -17.54
C ALA A 290 1.03 -4.71 -16.30
N ALA A 291 1.84 -3.91 -15.59
CA ALA A 291 1.35 -3.15 -14.44
C ALA A 291 0.56 -1.92 -14.89
N ASP A 292 -0.59 -1.66 -14.26
CA ASP A 292 -1.49 -0.55 -14.65
C ASP A 292 -0.82 0.83 -14.61
N TRP A 293 0.16 1.01 -13.73
CA TRP A 293 0.91 2.27 -13.60
C TRP A 293 1.86 2.53 -14.77
N ASN A 294 2.10 1.53 -15.61
CA ASN A 294 2.86 1.62 -16.85
C ASN A 294 1.99 2.11 -18.03
N ASP A 295 0.66 2.16 -17.90
CA ASP A 295 -0.21 2.79 -18.90
C ASP A 295 -0.08 4.31 -18.86
N THR A 296 0.36 4.88 -19.99
CA THR A 296 0.64 6.31 -20.15
C THR A 296 -0.38 7.03 -21.03
N ASN A 297 -1.48 6.36 -21.41
CA ASN A 297 -2.46 6.91 -22.36
C ASN A 297 -3.46 7.87 -21.74
N THR A 298 -3.48 7.99 -20.41
CA THR A 298 -4.42 8.83 -19.67
C THR A 298 -3.70 9.91 -18.86
N ASP A 299 -4.42 10.98 -18.52
CA ASP A 299 -3.96 12.02 -17.58
C ASP A 299 -3.85 11.50 -16.13
N TYR A 300 -4.23 10.24 -15.90
CA TYR A 300 -4.12 9.57 -14.62
C TYR A 300 -2.95 8.60 -14.60
N ASN A 301 -2.14 8.63 -13.55
CA ASN A 301 -1.16 7.59 -13.28
C ASN A 301 -1.24 7.15 -11.81
N PRO A 302 -1.40 5.83 -11.52
CA PRO A 302 -1.41 5.28 -10.16
C PRO A 302 -0.20 5.65 -9.29
N LEU A 303 0.95 6.03 -9.88
CA LEU A 303 2.12 6.54 -9.14
C LEU A 303 1.82 7.80 -8.32
N PHE A 304 0.75 8.54 -8.65
CA PHE A 304 0.34 9.75 -7.94
C PHE A 304 -0.70 9.48 -6.86
N VAL A 305 -1.01 8.21 -6.56
CA VAL A 305 -1.97 7.82 -5.53
C VAL A 305 -1.28 7.67 -4.19
N ALA A 306 -1.84 8.30 -3.17
CA ALA A 306 -1.43 8.15 -1.78
C ALA A 306 -1.97 6.84 -1.18
N ALA A 307 -1.24 5.74 -1.38
CA ALA A 307 -1.69 4.38 -1.02
C ALA A 307 -0.99 3.77 0.21
N VAL A 308 0.03 4.43 0.76
CA VAL A 308 0.82 3.89 1.88
C VAL A 308 0.38 4.55 3.20
N PRO A 309 -0.12 3.78 4.19
CA PRO A 309 -0.58 4.32 5.46
C PRO A 309 0.57 4.79 6.35
N ASN A 310 0.26 5.70 7.28
CA ASN A 310 1.23 6.33 8.19
C ASN A 310 1.71 5.43 9.35
N LYS A 311 1.29 4.17 9.40
CA LYS A 311 1.64 3.23 10.47
C LYS A 311 2.02 1.89 9.86
N PHE A 312 3.06 1.26 10.39
CA PHE A 312 3.44 -0.09 9.99
C PHE A 312 3.94 -0.94 11.17
N VAL A 313 3.93 -2.25 10.94
CA VAL A 313 4.47 -3.29 11.82
C VAL A 313 5.46 -4.11 11.00
N ALA A 314 6.68 -4.26 11.50
CA ALA A 314 7.74 -5.03 10.86
C ALA A 314 8.39 -6.05 11.81
N VAL A 315 8.90 -7.15 11.25
CA VAL A 315 9.72 -8.13 11.96
C VAL A 315 11.20 -7.80 11.73
N VAL A 316 11.93 -7.54 12.82
CA VAL A 316 13.35 -7.17 12.78
C VAL A 316 14.14 -7.92 13.88
N PRO A 317 15.47 -8.05 13.77
CA PRO A 317 16.30 -8.55 14.87
C PRO A 317 16.24 -7.65 16.11
N GLU A 318 16.10 -8.25 17.31
CA GLU A 318 16.06 -7.53 18.61
C GLU A 318 17.24 -6.56 18.80
N GLY A 319 18.44 -6.99 18.41
CA GLY A 319 19.66 -6.20 18.58
C GLY A 319 19.73 -4.92 17.75
N GLU A 320 18.97 -4.84 16.65
CA GLU A 320 19.01 -3.71 15.70
C GLU A 320 17.72 -2.86 15.77
N ALA A 321 16.64 -3.40 16.36
CA ALA A 321 15.30 -2.80 16.32
C ALA A 321 15.21 -1.35 16.86
N ALA A 322 15.84 -1.07 18.01
CA ALA A 322 15.82 0.28 18.60
C ALA A 322 16.68 1.28 17.80
N GLN A 323 17.78 0.80 17.21
CA GLN A 323 18.59 1.63 16.31
C GLN A 323 17.79 1.99 15.06
N LEU A 324 17.13 1.00 14.44
CA LEU A 324 16.29 1.22 13.26
C LEU A 324 15.17 2.24 13.51
N GLY A 325 14.48 2.16 14.66
CA GLY A 325 13.45 3.14 14.99
C GLY A 325 13.98 4.59 15.08
N ASN A 326 15.18 4.77 15.64
CA ASN A 326 15.84 6.09 15.70
C ASN A 326 16.37 6.53 14.33
N GLU A 327 16.98 5.61 13.57
CA GLU A 327 17.50 5.87 12.24
C GLU A 327 16.40 6.31 11.28
N ILE A 328 15.25 5.62 11.29
CA ILE A 328 14.07 6.00 10.50
C ILE A 328 13.62 7.43 10.87
N ARG A 329 13.51 7.76 12.16
CA ARG A 329 13.16 9.13 12.59
C ARG A 329 14.13 10.16 12.03
N ASP A 330 15.43 9.94 12.22
CA ASP A 330 16.45 10.93 11.89
C ASP A 330 16.60 11.08 10.36
N GLN A 331 16.49 9.97 9.62
CA GLN A 331 16.47 9.96 8.16
C GLN A 331 15.26 10.68 7.59
N LEU A 332 14.05 10.44 8.14
CA LEU A 332 12.84 11.13 7.67
C LEU A 332 12.91 12.64 7.89
N ARG A 333 13.34 13.07 9.09
CA ARG A 333 13.48 14.50 9.40
C ARG A 333 14.50 15.17 8.48
N ARG A 334 15.63 14.51 8.24
CA ARG A 334 16.64 15.00 7.28
C ARG A 334 16.09 15.05 5.87
N TRP A 335 15.42 13.99 5.41
CA TRP A 335 14.85 13.91 4.07
C TRP A 335 13.83 15.03 3.84
N VAL A 336 12.92 15.28 4.79
CA VAL A 336 11.96 16.40 4.69
C VAL A 336 12.67 17.73 4.59
N LEU A 337 13.69 17.94 5.43
CA LEU A 337 14.46 19.17 5.42
C LEU A 337 15.16 19.39 4.07
N ASP A 338 15.82 18.37 3.54
CA ASP A 338 16.51 18.41 2.25
C ASP A 338 15.54 18.70 1.09
N GLU A 339 14.37 18.06 1.09
CA GLU A 339 13.32 18.30 0.10
C GLU A 339 12.76 19.72 0.19
N ALA A 340 12.47 20.22 1.39
CA ALA A 340 11.98 21.57 1.61
C ALA A 340 13.03 22.63 1.24
N GLN A 341 14.31 22.38 1.53
CA GLN A 341 15.42 23.25 1.10
C GLN A 341 15.59 23.26 -0.42
N ALA A 342 15.42 22.12 -1.09
CA ALA A 342 15.44 22.03 -2.55
C ALA A 342 14.28 22.82 -3.17
N MET A 343 13.07 22.71 -2.63
CA MET A 343 11.91 23.50 -3.05
C MET A 343 12.14 25.01 -2.85
N LEU A 344 12.65 25.42 -1.68
CA LEU A 344 12.98 26.81 -1.41
C LEU A 344 14.06 27.33 -2.37
N GLY A 345 15.08 26.53 -2.67
CA GLY A 345 16.13 26.88 -3.63
C GLY A 345 15.58 27.11 -5.04
N THR A 346 14.67 26.26 -5.50
CA THR A 346 13.96 26.43 -6.77
C THR A 346 13.12 27.70 -6.78
N LEU A 347 12.41 27.98 -5.69
CA LEU A 347 11.61 29.20 -5.53
C LEU A 347 12.47 30.46 -5.59
N LEU A 348 13.59 30.51 -4.85
CA LEU A 348 14.50 31.66 -4.83
C LEU A 348 15.14 31.89 -6.21
N LYS A 349 15.48 30.81 -6.92
CA LYS A 349 16.01 30.89 -8.29
C LYS A 349 15.01 31.54 -9.25
N GLU A 350 13.73 31.20 -9.16
CA GLU A 350 12.68 31.74 -10.02
C GLU A 350 12.54 33.26 -9.85
N ILE A 351 12.60 33.75 -8.60
CA ILE A 351 12.55 35.19 -8.33
C ILE A 351 13.91 35.90 -8.46
N GLN A 352 14.93 35.21 -8.99
CA GLN A 352 16.30 35.72 -9.17
C GLN A 352 16.96 36.21 -7.87
N GLU A 353 16.70 35.51 -6.76
CA GLU A 353 17.19 35.83 -5.43
C GLU A 353 18.32 34.88 -4.99
N ARG A 354 19.17 35.31 -4.05
CA ARG A 354 20.33 34.49 -3.61
C ARG A 354 19.86 33.25 -2.84
N SER A 355 20.40 32.09 -3.18
CA SER A 355 19.93 30.78 -2.69
C SER A 355 20.51 30.31 -1.36
N GLN A 356 21.46 31.01 -0.72
CA GLN A 356 22.13 30.52 0.50
C GLN A 356 22.20 31.56 1.62
N ASN A 357 22.04 31.09 2.86
CA ASN A 357 22.14 31.84 4.13
C ASN A 357 21.13 32.97 4.33
N GLN A 358 19.99 32.91 3.64
CA GLN A 358 18.89 33.84 3.90
C GLN A 358 18.09 33.47 5.16
N HIS A 359 17.30 34.42 5.67
CA HIS A 359 16.50 34.21 6.88
C HIS A 359 15.49 33.06 6.72
N CYS A 360 14.85 32.93 5.56
CA CYS A 360 13.91 31.86 5.24
C CYS A 360 14.47 30.44 5.44
N TYR A 361 15.77 30.19 5.18
CA TYR A 361 16.38 28.87 5.44
C TYR A 361 16.43 28.55 6.93
N ARG A 362 16.77 29.53 7.78
CA ARG A 362 16.77 29.37 9.24
C ARG A 362 15.36 29.17 9.78
N GLN A 363 14.38 29.89 9.23
CA GLN A 363 12.96 29.68 9.58
C GLN A 363 12.51 28.28 9.18
N LEU A 364 12.85 27.83 7.98
CA LEU A 364 12.49 26.51 7.47
C LEU A 364 13.06 25.39 8.34
N GLU A 365 14.35 25.45 8.69
CA GLU A 365 14.99 24.51 9.63
C GLU A 365 14.32 24.51 11.01
N ALA A 366 13.99 25.70 11.54
CA ALA A 366 13.35 25.81 12.84
C ALA A 366 11.91 25.27 12.86
N GLN A 367 11.14 25.53 11.80
CA GLN A 367 9.76 25.08 11.66
C GLN A 367 9.65 23.57 11.44
N LEU A 368 10.59 22.97 10.69
CA LEU A 368 10.57 21.54 10.36
C LEU A 368 11.35 20.66 11.36
N ARG A 369 12.00 21.23 12.37
CA ARG A 369 12.90 20.53 13.30
C ARG A 369 12.35 19.22 13.84
N ASP A 370 11.09 19.25 14.29
CA ASP A 370 10.43 18.10 14.91
C ASP A 370 9.47 17.36 13.98
N PHE A 371 9.41 17.78 12.71
CA PHE A 371 8.55 17.18 11.69
C PHE A 371 9.35 16.25 10.76
N PRO A 372 8.85 15.02 10.48
CA PRO A 372 7.63 14.44 11.03
C PRO A 372 7.80 13.97 12.48
N GLU A 373 6.68 13.86 13.18
CA GLU A 373 6.62 13.12 14.44
C GLU A 373 6.72 11.62 14.14
N VAL A 374 7.65 10.93 14.79
CA VAL A 374 7.89 9.51 14.59
C VAL A 374 7.87 8.83 15.94
N TYR A 375 6.85 8.01 16.15
CA TYR A 375 6.67 7.20 17.35
C TYR A 375 6.91 5.75 17.00
N TRP A 376 7.65 5.04 17.83
CA TRP A 376 7.92 3.62 17.61
C TRP A 376 7.95 2.85 18.92
N SER A 377 7.70 1.54 18.82
CA SER A 377 7.82 0.57 19.92
C SER A 377 8.45 -0.71 19.40
N VAL A 378 9.24 -1.37 20.24
CA VAL A 378 9.85 -2.66 19.93
C VAL A 378 9.43 -3.67 21.00
N VAL A 379 8.93 -4.82 20.57
CA VAL A 379 8.62 -5.94 21.46
C VAL A 379 9.26 -7.22 20.91
N PRO A 380 10.24 -7.82 21.61
CA PRO A 380 10.81 -9.10 21.19
C PRO A 380 9.79 -10.23 21.30
N TRP A 381 10.00 -11.31 20.56
CA TRP A 381 9.29 -12.56 20.85
C TRP A 381 9.67 -13.05 22.25
N LEU A 382 8.67 -13.12 23.12
CA LEU A 382 8.79 -13.50 24.52
C LEU A 382 8.35 -14.95 24.72
N ASP A 383 8.84 -15.59 25.78
CA ASP A 383 8.19 -16.80 26.29
C ASP A 383 6.86 -16.45 26.97
N ALA A 384 6.03 -17.47 27.25
CA ALA A 384 4.69 -17.27 27.80
C ALA A 384 4.69 -16.54 29.15
N ALA A 385 5.66 -16.84 30.03
CA ALA A 385 5.72 -16.23 31.36
C ALA A 385 6.12 -14.75 31.28
N GLN A 386 7.11 -14.44 30.44
CA GLN A 386 7.55 -13.07 30.17
C GLN A 386 6.42 -12.25 29.52
N ALA A 387 5.73 -12.83 28.54
CA ALA A 387 4.64 -12.18 27.84
C ALA A 387 3.46 -11.86 28.77
N GLU A 388 3.06 -12.82 29.62
CA GLU A 388 2.00 -12.64 30.61
C GLU A 388 2.36 -11.55 31.62
N SER A 389 3.56 -11.61 32.21
CA SER A 389 4.04 -10.61 33.16
C SER A 389 4.10 -9.20 32.56
N SER A 390 4.49 -9.09 31.28
CA SER A 390 4.57 -7.80 30.59
C SER A 390 3.17 -7.21 30.36
N LEU A 391 2.23 -8.03 29.89
CA LEU A 391 0.86 -7.59 29.58
C LEU A 391 0.05 -7.28 30.85
N GLN A 392 0.34 -7.97 31.94
CA GLN A 392 -0.27 -7.71 33.25
C GLN A 392 -0.09 -6.26 33.71
N SER A 393 1.01 -5.61 33.33
CA SER A 393 1.27 -4.20 33.67
C SER A 393 0.28 -3.22 33.03
N PHE A 394 -0.43 -3.64 31.99
CA PHE A 394 -1.48 -2.86 31.32
C PHE A 394 -2.90 -3.31 31.70
N CYS A 395 -3.06 -4.30 32.57
CA CYS A 395 -4.36 -4.81 33.01
C CYS A 395 -4.77 -4.19 34.36
N PRO A 396 -6.09 -4.01 34.62
CA PRO A 396 -6.58 -3.63 35.94
C PRO A 396 -6.13 -4.60 37.05
N ALA A 397 -6.02 -4.09 38.28
CA ALA A 397 -5.60 -4.91 39.42
C ALA A 397 -6.59 -6.07 39.66
N GLY A 398 -6.09 -7.30 39.69
CA GLY A 398 -6.89 -8.51 39.90
C GLY A 398 -7.44 -9.16 38.62
N GLU A 399 -7.25 -8.53 37.45
CA GLU A 399 -7.61 -9.10 36.16
C GLU A 399 -6.38 -9.73 35.49
N ARG A 400 -6.56 -10.94 34.95
CA ARG A 400 -5.56 -11.62 34.14
C ARG A 400 -5.69 -11.17 32.68
N PRO A 401 -4.60 -11.07 31.89
CA PRO A 401 -4.73 -10.64 30.51
C PRO A 401 -5.63 -11.58 29.68
N PRO A 402 -6.52 -11.05 28.82
CA PRO A 402 -7.57 -11.85 28.16
C PRO A 402 -7.08 -13.05 27.36
N PHE A 403 -5.92 -12.96 26.71
CA PHE A 403 -5.33 -14.07 25.96
C PHE A 403 -5.00 -15.26 26.88
N PHE A 404 -4.34 -15.00 28.02
CA PHE A 404 -3.90 -16.03 28.96
C PHE A 404 -5.05 -16.59 29.81
N ASP A 405 -6.13 -15.81 29.98
CA ASP A 405 -7.36 -16.28 30.63
C ASP A 405 -8.31 -17.01 29.66
N SER A 406 -7.98 -17.04 28.37
CA SER A 406 -8.85 -17.66 27.37
C SER A 406 -8.95 -19.18 27.55
N LYS A 407 -10.15 -19.71 27.27
CA LYS A 407 -10.38 -21.17 27.24
C LYS A 407 -9.45 -21.87 26.24
N ALA A 408 -9.18 -21.24 25.10
CA ALA A 408 -8.30 -21.78 24.08
C ALA A 408 -6.86 -21.96 24.61
N TRP A 409 -6.28 -20.91 25.19
CA TRP A 409 -4.94 -20.98 25.78
C TRP A 409 -4.84 -22.03 26.89
N THR A 410 -5.83 -22.05 27.78
CA THR A 410 -5.90 -23.03 28.87
C THR A 410 -5.90 -24.46 28.34
N ILE A 411 -6.69 -24.75 27.29
CA ILE A 411 -6.77 -26.09 26.70
C ILE A 411 -5.47 -26.47 25.98
N LEU A 412 -4.86 -25.53 25.25
CA LEU A 412 -3.62 -25.78 24.51
C LEU A 412 -2.41 -26.03 25.43
N THR A 413 -2.44 -25.50 26.66
CA THR A 413 -1.34 -25.62 27.64
C THR A 413 -1.56 -26.69 28.70
N LYS A 414 -2.76 -27.32 28.76
CA LYS A 414 -3.02 -28.42 29.68
C LYS A 414 -2.04 -29.58 29.43
N PRO A 415 -1.51 -30.21 30.50
CA PRO A 415 -0.67 -31.39 30.34
C PRO A 415 -1.43 -32.51 29.63
N ILE A 416 -0.72 -33.22 28.76
CA ILE A 416 -1.28 -34.27 27.91
C ILE A 416 -1.71 -35.45 28.79
N GLU A 417 -3.01 -35.69 28.93
CA GLU A 417 -3.54 -36.90 29.57
C GLU A 417 -3.59 -38.05 28.53
N PRO A 418 -2.78 -39.13 28.68
CA PRO A 418 -2.67 -40.19 27.68
C PRO A 418 -3.94 -41.04 27.49
N GLU A 419 -4.89 -40.95 28.42
CA GLU A 419 -6.09 -41.79 28.47
C GLU A 419 -7.19 -41.36 27.48
N GLN A 420 -7.08 -40.17 26.89
CA GLN A 420 -8.13 -39.56 26.06
C GLN A 420 -8.00 -39.85 24.54
N GLY A 421 -6.90 -40.47 24.08
CA GLY A 421 -6.69 -40.87 22.68
C GLY A 421 -6.29 -39.77 21.70
N TRP A 422 -6.16 -38.51 22.14
CA TRP A 422 -5.74 -37.36 21.32
C TRP A 422 -4.94 -36.35 22.16
N ARG A 423 -4.08 -35.54 21.52
CA ARG A 423 -3.28 -34.49 22.18
C ARG A 423 -2.94 -33.32 21.28
N PHE A 424 -2.93 -32.10 21.80
CA PHE A 424 -2.36 -30.95 21.08
C PHE A 424 -0.83 -31.01 21.01
N TRP A 425 -0.25 -30.27 20.07
CA TRP A 425 1.19 -30.01 20.05
C TRP A 425 1.53 -29.03 21.17
N GLU A 426 2.72 -29.18 21.77
CA GLU A 426 3.22 -28.20 22.74
C GLU A 426 3.32 -26.83 22.05
N PRO A 427 2.66 -25.79 22.60
CA PRO A 427 2.71 -24.46 22.01
C PRO A 427 4.14 -23.91 21.99
N ASN A 428 4.59 -23.46 20.83
CA ASN A 428 5.85 -22.72 20.68
C ASN A 428 5.60 -21.21 20.74
N GLU A 429 6.67 -20.42 20.73
CA GLU A 429 6.60 -18.95 20.88
C GLU A 429 5.86 -18.23 19.74
N GLY A 430 5.71 -18.86 18.56
CA GLY A 430 4.96 -18.30 17.44
C GLY A 430 3.50 -18.02 17.77
N ILE A 431 2.88 -18.84 18.62
CA ILE A 431 1.48 -18.67 19.04
C ILE A 431 1.24 -17.37 19.85
N LEU A 432 2.30 -16.78 20.39
CA LEU A 432 2.24 -15.58 21.23
C LEU A 432 2.24 -14.29 20.42
N TYR A 433 2.24 -14.36 19.08
CA TYR A 433 2.10 -13.18 18.21
C TYR A 433 0.98 -12.20 18.65
N PRO A 434 -0.26 -12.63 18.98
CA PRO A 434 -1.32 -11.70 19.38
C PRO A 434 -0.92 -10.87 20.60
N VAL A 435 -0.22 -11.49 21.56
CA VAL A 435 0.26 -10.85 22.80
C VAL A 435 1.40 -9.88 22.50
N VAL A 436 2.37 -10.30 21.67
CA VAL A 436 3.51 -9.45 21.27
C VAL A 436 3.00 -8.22 20.50
N HIS A 437 2.03 -8.41 19.60
CA HIS A 437 1.38 -7.32 18.86
C HIS A 437 0.63 -6.38 19.79
N GLU A 438 -0.19 -6.89 20.71
CA GLU A 438 -0.92 -6.08 21.68
C GLU A 438 0.01 -5.26 22.59
N LEU A 439 1.10 -5.86 23.07
CA LEU A 439 2.13 -5.15 23.82
C LEU A 439 2.74 -4.01 23.01
N GLY A 440 3.01 -4.25 21.71
CA GLY A 440 3.52 -3.22 20.80
C GLY A 440 2.54 -2.06 20.67
N GLU A 441 1.27 -2.34 20.44
CA GLU A 441 0.22 -1.33 20.33
C GLU A 441 0.05 -0.48 21.60
N ARG A 442 -0.03 -1.13 22.78
CA ARG A 442 -0.17 -0.43 24.06
C ARG A 442 1.08 0.41 24.39
N THR A 443 2.26 -0.10 24.07
CA THR A 443 3.53 0.61 24.27
C THR A 443 3.65 1.81 23.33
N LEU A 444 3.28 1.66 22.05
CA LEU A 444 3.24 2.75 21.09
C LEU A 444 2.25 3.84 21.50
N ALA A 445 1.06 3.46 21.94
CA ALA A 445 0.05 4.40 22.44
C ALA A 445 0.59 5.19 23.65
N SER A 446 1.31 4.50 24.55
CA SER A 446 1.98 5.14 25.69
C SER A 446 3.05 6.13 25.21
N ALA A 447 3.88 5.76 24.22
CA ALA A 447 4.88 6.66 23.65
C ALA A 447 4.26 7.92 23.02
N LYS A 448 3.14 7.78 22.31
CA LYS A 448 2.38 8.92 21.75
C LYS A 448 1.82 9.85 22.83
N SER A 449 1.46 9.32 24.00
CA SER A 449 0.87 10.11 25.09
C SER A 449 1.87 11.05 25.78
N VAL A 450 3.18 10.78 25.69
CA VAL A 450 4.22 11.57 26.37
C VAL A 450 4.34 13.00 25.79
N ARG A 451 3.84 13.26 24.57
CA ARG A 451 3.83 14.58 23.91
C ARG A 451 5.13 15.36 24.08
N CYS A 452 6.24 14.81 23.56
CA CYS A 452 7.51 15.52 23.52
C CYS A 452 7.45 16.62 22.44
N PHE A 453 7.16 17.88 22.81
CA PHE A 453 7.23 19.01 21.88
C PHE A 453 8.28 20.04 22.32
N SER A 454 9.03 20.57 21.34
CA SER A 454 9.89 21.73 21.54
C SER A 454 9.07 23.01 21.37
N GLN A 455 9.16 23.95 22.30
CA GLN A 455 8.50 25.25 22.11
C GLN A 455 9.24 26.06 21.03
N LEU A 456 8.52 26.47 19.99
CA LEU A 456 9.02 27.34 18.93
C LEU A 456 8.41 28.74 19.08
N THR A 457 9.25 29.76 19.23
CA THR A 457 8.79 31.17 19.26
C THR A 457 8.69 31.68 17.82
N GLN A 458 7.57 32.31 17.46
CA GLN A 458 7.29 32.78 16.11
C GLN A 458 6.64 34.17 16.11
N TRP A 459 6.94 34.98 15.09
CA TRP A 459 6.56 36.39 14.96
C TRP A 459 5.85 36.67 13.62
N GLY A 460 5.23 37.84 13.50
CA GLY A 460 4.59 38.27 12.24
C GLY A 460 3.33 37.49 11.85
N TYR A 461 3.02 37.52 10.56
CA TYR A 461 1.80 36.91 10.00
C TYR A 461 1.90 35.39 9.94
N ARG A 462 0.75 34.73 10.01
CA ARG A 462 0.64 33.27 9.91
C ARG A 462 0.46 32.83 8.47
N ASP A 463 0.90 31.61 8.21
CA ASP A 463 0.73 30.92 6.93
C ASP A 463 -0.71 31.08 6.42
N SER A 464 -0.85 31.56 5.19
CA SER A 464 -2.13 31.72 4.53
C SER A 464 -2.83 30.38 4.28
N LEU A 465 -2.09 29.28 4.16
CA LEU A 465 -2.61 27.93 3.95
C LEU A 465 -2.97 27.24 5.27
N THR A 466 -2.03 27.19 6.22
CA THR A 466 -2.22 26.43 7.47
C THR A 466 -2.74 27.27 8.63
N GLY A 467 -2.43 28.57 8.68
CA GLY A 467 -2.79 29.44 9.79
C GLY A 467 -1.95 29.27 11.06
N GLU A 468 -0.98 28.34 11.08
CA GLU A 468 -0.29 27.95 12.32
C GLU A 468 1.09 28.58 12.47
N HIS A 469 1.93 28.46 11.44
CA HIS A 469 3.33 28.88 11.50
C HIS A 469 3.55 30.28 10.93
N GLU A 470 4.62 30.96 11.35
CA GLU A 470 5.04 32.19 10.69
C GLU A 470 5.42 31.94 9.22
N TRP A 471 5.08 32.90 8.37
CA TRP A 471 5.50 32.93 6.97
C TRP A 471 7.03 33.05 6.79
N LEU A 472 7.53 32.45 5.72
CA LEU A 472 8.94 32.57 5.32
C LEU A 472 9.24 33.94 4.73
N THR A 473 10.34 34.58 5.16
CA THR A 473 10.75 35.92 4.70
C THR A 473 12.23 35.96 4.30
N LEU A 474 12.59 36.93 3.45
CA LEU A 474 13.98 37.10 2.98
C LEU A 474 14.89 37.60 4.11
N ASN A 475 14.33 38.43 5.00
CA ASN A 475 15.00 38.98 6.18
C ASN A 475 14.03 39.11 7.37
N GLU A 476 14.59 39.28 8.56
CA GLU A 476 13.84 39.32 9.83
C GLU A 476 12.93 40.56 9.96
N GLY A 477 13.35 41.71 9.41
CA GLY A 477 12.58 42.96 9.48
C GLY A 477 11.19 42.85 8.85
N GLN A 478 11.09 42.08 7.76
CA GLN A 478 9.83 41.83 7.05
C GLN A 478 8.73 41.26 7.96
N LEU A 479 9.07 40.54 9.04
CA LEU A 479 8.09 39.96 9.96
C LEU A 479 7.25 41.02 10.71
N THR A 480 7.77 42.24 10.86
CA THR A 480 7.17 43.31 11.68
C THR A 480 6.65 44.50 10.87
N GLU A 481 6.95 44.53 9.57
CA GLU A 481 6.72 45.66 8.69
C GLU A 481 5.38 45.56 7.96
N GLY A 482 4.33 46.15 8.56
CA GLY A 482 3.03 46.37 7.91
C GLY A 482 2.35 45.08 7.42
N SER A 483 1.31 45.23 6.60
CA SER A 483 0.60 44.07 6.05
C SER A 483 1.32 43.51 4.83
N PRO A 484 1.71 42.22 4.81
CA PRO A 484 2.39 41.61 3.66
C PRO A 484 1.51 41.56 2.40
N ARG A 485 0.17 41.63 2.56
CA ARG A 485 -0.78 41.65 1.43
C ARG A 485 -0.70 42.91 0.57
N GLN A 486 -0.17 43.98 1.12
CA GLN A 486 -0.05 45.29 0.45
C GLN A 486 1.37 45.54 -0.08
N ARG A 487 2.28 44.59 0.13
CA ARG A 487 3.70 44.70 -0.22
C ARG A 487 4.01 43.96 -1.50
N THR A 488 5.02 44.45 -2.22
CA THR A 488 5.53 43.86 -3.47
C THR A 488 6.94 43.31 -3.34
N ASP A 489 7.64 43.62 -2.24
CA ASP A 489 9.06 43.33 -2.02
C ASP A 489 9.31 42.05 -1.19
N THR A 490 8.25 41.43 -0.66
CA THR A 490 8.35 40.22 0.15
C THR A 490 8.65 38.99 -0.72
N LEU A 491 9.15 37.91 -0.08
CA LEU A 491 9.39 36.62 -0.74
C LEU A 491 8.18 36.20 -1.58
N TRP A 492 7.01 36.12 -0.96
CA TRP A 492 5.81 35.59 -1.60
C TRP A 492 5.15 36.56 -2.58
N ALA A 493 5.28 37.88 -2.38
CA ALA A 493 4.80 38.84 -3.36
C ALA A 493 5.58 38.76 -4.68
N ARG A 494 6.91 38.57 -4.60
CA ARG A 494 7.76 38.34 -5.78
C ARG A 494 7.45 37.00 -6.45
N VAL A 495 7.22 35.95 -5.67
CA VAL A 495 6.80 34.64 -6.22
C VAL A 495 5.46 34.75 -6.93
N ALA A 496 4.46 35.42 -6.33
CA ALA A 496 3.16 35.59 -6.94
C ALA A 496 3.20 36.35 -8.27
N GLN A 497 4.17 37.25 -8.44
CA GLN A 497 4.41 37.96 -9.71
C GLN A 497 5.16 37.10 -10.73
N ALA A 498 6.18 36.34 -10.31
CA ALA A 498 7.00 35.54 -11.20
C ALA A 498 6.31 34.24 -11.65
N LYS A 499 5.62 33.56 -10.73
CA LYS A 499 4.96 32.28 -10.94
C LYS A 499 3.73 32.15 -10.03
N SER A 500 2.61 32.66 -10.52
CA SER A 500 1.31 32.68 -9.82
C SER A 500 0.77 31.31 -9.44
N SER A 501 1.21 30.24 -10.12
CA SER A 501 0.86 28.86 -9.76
C SER A 501 1.43 28.42 -8.40
N TRP A 502 2.51 29.04 -7.94
CA TRP A 502 3.12 28.76 -6.64
C TRP A 502 2.61 29.64 -5.50
N ALA A 503 2.16 30.86 -5.77
CA ALA A 503 1.55 31.71 -4.75
C ALA A 503 0.59 32.69 -5.40
N LYS A 504 -0.59 32.87 -4.81
CA LYS A 504 -1.54 33.89 -5.26
C LYS A 504 -1.17 35.26 -4.68
N LYS A 505 -1.70 36.33 -5.30
CA LYS A 505 -1.53 37.69 -4.79
C LYS A 505 -2.00 37.79 -3.33
N GLY A 506 -1.13 38.24 -2.44
CA GLY A 506 -1.38 38.39 -1.01
C GLY A 506 -1.23 37.10 -0.17
N GLU A 507 -0.93 35.97 -0.79
CA GLU A 507 -0.60 34.73 -0.11
C GLU A 507 0.81 34.79 0.49
N HIS A 508 1.00 34.20 1.66
CA HIS A 508 2.28 34.09 2.34
C HIS A 508 2.33 32.77 3.09
N LEU A 509 3.37 31.97 2.86
CA LEU A 509 3.41 30.58 3.29
C LEU A 509 4.58 30.32 4.25
N SER A 510 4.39 29.36 5.16
CA SER A 510 5.43 28.79 6.02
C SER A 510 6.19 27.68 5.28
N ALA A 511 7.08 26.97 5.98
CA ALA A 511 7.73 25.77 5.44
C ALA A 511 6.71 24.67 5.05
N PHE A 512 5.64 24.50 5.81
CA PHE A 512 4.60 23.51 5.50
C PHE A 512 3.76 23.92 4.29
N GLY A 513 3.43 25.22 4.19
CA GLY A 513 2.76 25.77 3.01
C GLY A 513 3.62 25.67 1.75
N LEU A 514 4.93 25.94 1.86
CA LEU A 514 5.91 25.72 0.79
C LEU A 514 5.91 24.26 0.31
N ILE A 515 6.06 23.30 1.24
CA ILE A 515 6.08 21.87 0.91
C ILE A 515 4.83 21.50 0.12
N LYS A 516 3.63 21.80 0.65
CA LYS A 516 2.39 21.44 -0.03
C LYS A 516 2.26 22.05 -1.42
N ARG A 517 2.68 23.30 -1.58
CA ARG A 517 2.49 24.03 -2.82
C ARG A 517 3.46 23.62 -3.92
N LEU A 518 4.69 23.24 -3.57
CA LEU A 518 5.72 22.81 -4.52
C LEU A 518 5.86 21.29 -4.65
N TRP A 519 5.31 20.50 -3.73
CA TRP A 519 5.33 19.03 -3.79
C TRP A 519 4.81 18.47 -5.12
N PRO A 520 3.73 19.01 -5.72
CA PRO A 520 3.26 18.58 -7.03
C PRO A 520 4.33 18.56 -8.13
N GLU A 521 5.06 19.66 -8.30
CA GLU A 521 6.11 19.76 -9.31
C GLU A 521 7.35 18.96 -8.88
N ARG A 522 7.70 19.00 -7.59
CA ARG A 522 8.85 18.26 -7.04
C ARG A 522 8.73 16.75 -7.27
N PHE A 523 7.55 16.19 -7.04
CA PHE A 523 7.31 14.77 -7.25
C PHE A 523 7.36 14.40 -8.74
N VAL A 524 6.81 15.24 -9.63
CA VAL A 524 6.93 15.03 -11.08
C VAL A 524 8.39 14.99 -11.52
N ASP A 525 9.22 15.91 -11.01
CA ASP A 525 10.65 15.94 -11.32
C ASP A 525 11.38 14.70 -10.78
N TRP A 526 10.97 14.21 -9.61
CA TRP A 526 11.48 12.94 -9.09
C TRP A 526 11.14 11.78 -10.02
N ILE A 527 9.88 11.63 -10.45
CA ILE A 527 9.48 10.57 -11.38
C ILE A 527 10.25 10.67 -12.71
N LYS A 528 10.45 11.88 -13.25
CA LYS A 528 11.24 12.10 -14.47
C LYS A 528 12.71 11.65 -14.33
N GLY A 529 13.24 11.66 -13.11
CA GLY A 529 14.60 11.18 -12.82
C GLY A 529 14.75 9.65 -12.79
N THR A 530 13.66 8.89 -12.75
CA THR A 530 13.69 7.43 -12.58
C THR A 530 14.17 6.69 -13.83
N ARG A 531 14.70 5.48 -13.65
CA ARG A 531 15.06 4.56 -14.74
C ARG A 531 13.86 4.20 -15.59
N TRP A 532 12.70 3.99 -14.95
CA TRP A 532 11.45 3.74 -15.65
C TRP A 532 11.12 4.87 -16.63
N TYR A 533 11.00 6.11 -16.15
CA TYR A 533 10.62 7.23 -17.01
C TYR A 533 11.63 7.43 -18.12
N ASN A 534 12.94 7.32 -17.82
CA ASN A 534 14.01 7.45 -18.78
C ASN A 534 14.04 6.32 -19.83
N GLY A 535 13.55 5.13 -19.49
CA GLY A 535 13.43 3.98 -20.40
C GLY A 535 12.24 4.04 -21.36
N LEU A 536 11.21 4.86 -21.10
CA LEU A 536 10.03 4.96 -21.99
C LEU A 536 10.39 5.54 -23.37
N GLU A 537 9.90 4.92 -24.45
CA GLU A 537 10.06 5.46 -25.82
C GLU A 537 9.36 6.80 -25.99
N LYS A 538 8.13 6.91 -25.49
CA LYS A 538 7.32 8.13 -25.50
C LYS A 538 7.15 8.64 -24.09
N LYS A 539 7.68 9.84 -23.82
CA LYS A 539 7.59 10.48 -22.50
C LYS A 539 6.17 11.03 -22.28
N PRO A 540 5.40 10.55 -21.28
CA PRO A 540 4.12 11.14 -20.96
C PRO A 540 4.27 12.53 -20.33
N ASP A 541 3.24 13.36 -20.51
CA ASP A 541 3.09 14.61 -19.77
C ASP A 541 2.55 14.31 -18.37
N LEU A 542 3.45 14.34 -17.39
CA LEU A 542 3.14 14.09 -15.98
C LEU A 542 2.62 15.33 -15.25
N SER A 543 2.42 16.47 -15.93
CA SER A 543 1.94 17.69 -15.28
C SER A 543 0.42 17.70 -15.02
N ARG A 544 -0.33 16.77 -15.63
CA ARG A 544 -1.80 16.82 -15.71
C ARG A 544 -2.49 15.75 -14.86
N TYR A 545 -2.29 15.74 -13.55
CA TYR A 545 -2.87 14.68 -12.68
C TYR A 545 -3.87 15.19 -11.62
N VAL A 546 -3.82 16.48 -11.29
CA VAL A 546 -4.78 17.11 -10.35
C VAL A 546 -5.94 17.70 -11.14
N ILE A 547 -7.15 17.31 -10.79
CA ILE A 547 -8.38 17.84 -11.38
C ILE A 547 -8.93 18.93 -10.45
N SER A 548 -9.34 20.06 -11.02
CA SER A 548 -9.95 21.16 -10.28
C SER A 548 -11.47 20.97 -10.15
N THR A 549 -12.06 21.65 -9.17
CA THR A 549 -13.49 21.52 -8.83
C THR A 549 -14.40 21.96 -9.97
N HIS A 550 -14.02 23.00 -10.71
CA HIS A 550 -14.80 23.49 -11.84
C HIS A 550 -14.81 22.48 -13.01
N ILE A 551 -13.72 21.73 -13.25
CA ILE A 551 -13.70 20.66 -14.27
C ILE A 551 -14.68 19.57 -13.90
N MET A 552 -14.73 19.19 -12.61
CA MET A 552 -15.68 18.19 -12.14
C MET A 552 -17.13 18.65 -12.31
N ALA A 553 -17.43 19.93 -12.08
CA ALA A 553 -18.76 20.46 -12.35
C ALA A 553 -19.10 20.45 -13.85
N LEU A 554 -18.16 20.78 -14.73
CA LEU A 554 -18.36 20.80 -16.18
C LEU A 554 -18.42 19.40 -16.82
N ALA A 555 -17.82 18.40 -16.19
CA ALA A 555 -17.57 17.10 -16.79
C ALA A 555 -18.84 16.42 -17.37
N PRO A 556 -20.03 16.45 -16.74
CA PRO A 556 -21.25 15.88 -17.34
C PRO A 556 -21.63 16.53 -18.67
N SER A 557 -21.54 17.87 -18.73
CA SER A 557 -21.80 18.64 -19.95
C SER A 557 -20.76 18.34 -21.03
N LEU A 558 -19.49 18.17 -20.64
CA LEU A 558 -18.41 17.75 -21.56
C LEU A 558 -18.63 16.32 -22.09
N GLU A 559 -18.97 15.36 -21.22
CA GLU A 559 -19.26 13.98 -21.63
C GLU A 559 -20.36 13.95 -22.69
N ARG A 560 -21.42 14.73 -22.47
CA ARG A 560 -22.55 14.81 -23.39
C ARG A 560 -22.19 15.52 -24.69
N PHE A 561 -21.47 16.63 -24.63
CA PHE A 561 -20.97 17.33 -25.81
C PHE A 561 -20.08 16.42 -26.67
N MET A 562 -19.18 15.65 -26.04
CA MET A 562 -18.33 14.70 -26.75
C MET A 562 -19.14 13.58 -27.43
N LYS A 563 -20.25 13.13 -26.83
CA LYS A 563 -21.12 12.08 -27.41
C LYS A 563 -22.05 12.60 -28.51
N ASP A 564 -22.77 13.67 -28.22
CA ASP A 564 -23.87 14.17 -29.04
C ASP A 564 -23.40 15.17 -30.11
N GLY A 565 -22.23 15.78 -29.91
CA GLY A 565 -21.67 16.82 -30.77
C GLY A 565 -22.28 18.21 -30.54
N PRO A 566 -21.80 19.22 -31.29
CA PRO A 566 -22.29 20.59 -31.17
C PRO A 566 -23.77 20.73 -31.56
N ALA A 567 -24.46 21.66 -30.92
CA ALA A 567 -25.90 21.86 -31.03
C ALA A 567 -26.37 22.05 -32.49
N PHE A 568 -25.57 22.72 -33.33
CA PHE A 568 -25.93 22.97 -34.73
C PHE A 568 -26.09 21.69 -35.60
N LEU A 569 -25.62 20.53 -35.12
CA LEU A 569 -25.84 19.24 -35.79
C LEU A 569 -27.24 18.67 -35.54
N ARG A 570 -27.91 19.16 -34.51
CA ARG A 570 -29.16 18.60 -33.95
C ARG A 570 -30.28 19.63 -33.81
N LEU A 571 -30.04 20.89 -34.18
CA LEU A 571 -31.04 21.97 -34.21
C LEU A 571 -31.75 22.01 -35.58
N ASP A 572 -33.08 22.01 -35.54
CA ASP A 572 -33.93 22.08 -36.74
C ASP A 572 -34.18 23.52 -37.21
N ASN A 573 -34.17 24.51 -36.30
CA ASN A 573 -34.39 25.91 -36.63
C ASN A 573 -33.13 26.51 -37.30
N PRO A 574 -33.21 27.00 -38.55
CA PRO A 574 -32.06 27.53 -39.27
C PRO A 574 -31.34 28.68 -38.54
N GLY A 575 -32.09 29.61 -37.93
CA GLY A 575 -31.49 30.77 -37.26
C GLY A 575 -30.74 30.40 -35.98
N GLU A 576 -31.26 29.45 -35.21
CA GLU A 576 -30.57 28.92 -34.02
C GLU A 576 -29.37 28.06 -34.40
N ARG A 577 -29.51 27.28 -35.49
CA ARG A 577 -28.45 26.44 -36.03
C ARG A 577 -27.26 27.26 -36.51
N ASP A 578 -27.49 28.34 -37.26
CA ASP A 578 -26.41 29.20 -37.77
C ASP A 578 -25.70 29.91 -36.61
N LYS A 579 -26.46 30.45 -35.64
CA LYS A 579 -25.90 31.04 -34.42
C LYS A 579 -25.03 30.05 -33.63
N ALA A 580 -25.51 28.82 -33.42
CA ALA A 580 -24.75 27.80 -32.70
C ALA A 580 -23.46 27.39 -33.46
N ARG A 581 -23.50 27.40 -34.81
CA ARG A 581 -22.32 27.14 -35.64
C ARG A 581 -21.28 28.25 -35.52
N GLU A 582 -21.70 29.51 -35.61
CA GLU A 582 -20.81 30.66 -35.45
C GLU A 582 -20.12 30.65 -34.07
N ILE A 583 -20.88 30.36 -33.01
CA ILE A 583 -20.31 30.28 -31.66
C ILE A 583 -19.35 29.10 -31.52
N TYR A 584 -19.65 27.94 -32.12
CA TYR A 584 -18.73 26.80 -32.11
C TYR A 584 -17.40 27.13 -32.83
N GLN A 585 -17.45 27.81 -33.98
CA GLN A 585 -16.24 28.26 -34.68
C GLN A 585 -15.43 29.23 -33.82
N TRP A 586 -16.09 30.16 -33.14
CA TRP A 586 -15.42 31.03 -32.18
C TRP A 586 -14.76 30.25 -31.05
N LEU A 587 -15.42 29.22 -30.48
CA LEU A 587 -14.82 28.37 -29.45
C LEU A 587 -13.59 27.63 -29.96
N GLU A 588 -13.63 27.10 -31.18
CA GLU A 588 -12.50 26.42 -31.81
C GLU A 588 -11.28 27.36 -31.93
N GLU A 589 -11.50 28.61 -32.37
CA GLU A 589 -10.45 29.63 -32.45
C GLU A 589 -9.88 29.99 -31.07
N GLN A 590 -10.74 30.22 -30.06
CA GLN A 590 -10.28 30.61 -28.73
C GLN A 590 -9.56 29.47 -28.00
N THR A 591 -9.93 28.22 -28.25
CA THR A 591 -9.34 27.05 -27.57
C THR A 591 -8.05 26.56 -28.21
N ALA A 592 -7.79 26.86 -29.49
CA ALA A 592 -6.65 26.34 -30.24
C ALA A 592 -5.26 26.62 -29.62
N SER A 593 -5.13 27.71 -28.85
CA SER A 593 -3.87 28.11 -28.21
C SER A 593 -3.75 27.71 -26.74
N LEU A 594 -4.83 27.20 -26.14
CA LEU A 594 -4.89 26.88 -24.73
C LEU A 594 -4.29 25.50 -24.47
N LYS A 595 -3.79 25.30 -23.24
CA LYS A 595 -3.36 23.97 -22.80
C LYS A 595 -4.53 23.24 -22.18
N ARG A 596 -4.74 21.98 -22.57
CA ARG A 596 -5.72 21.11 -21.94
C ARG A 596 -5.42 20.91 -20.44
N PRO A 597 -6.40 21.09 -19.54
CA PRO A 597 -6.23 20.75 -18.14
C PRO A 597 -6.37 19.22 -17.93
N ALA A 598 -6.12 18.75 -16.70
CA ALA A 598 -6.34 17.34 -16.36
C ALA A 598 -7.84 17.01 -16.39
N LEU A 599 -8.23 15.93 -17.06
CA LEU A 599 -9.63 15.52 -17.19
C LEU A 599 -9.94 14.20 -16.46
N PRO A 600 -11.20 13.98 -16.04
CA PRO A 600 -11.63 12.70 -15.52
C PRO A 600 -11.34 11.57 -16.51
N ARG A 601 -10.85 10.42 -16.01
CA ARG A 601 -10.41 9.30 -16.84
C ARG A 601 -11.47 8.83 -17.83
N ARG A 602 -12.73 8.84 -17.43
CA ARG A 602 -13.87 8.52 -18.31
C ARG A 602 -14.00 9.41 -19.56
N LEU A 603 -13.62 10.69 -19.50
CA LEU A 603 -13.62 11.59 -20.68
C LEU A 603 -12.45 11.29 -21.64
N MET A 604 -11.52 10.44 -21.22
CA MET A 604 -10.31 10.07 -21.97
C MET A 604 -10.45 8.73 -22.71
N ARG A 605 -11.66 8.15 -22.74
CA ARG A 605 -11.94 6.91 -23.48
C ARG A 605 -11.75 7.10 -25.00
N ASN A 606 -11.24 6.07 -25.65
CA ASN A 606 -10.92 6.09 -27.08
C ASN A 606 -12.13 6.45 -27.96
N GLU A 607 -13.35 6.01 -27.58
CA GLU A 607 -14.56 6.32 -28.36
C GLU A 607 -14.89 7.82 -28.38
N LEU A 608 -14.53 8.55 -27.31
CA LEU A 608 -14.72 10.00 -27.23
C LEU A 608 -13.59 10.74 -27.95
N ARG A 609 -12.34 10.26 -27.80
CA ARG A 609 -11.16 10.85 -28.45
C ARG A 609 -11.21 10.82 -29.98
N ALA A 610 -11.93 9.86 -30.54
CA ALA A 610 -12.10 9.74 -31.99
C ALA A 610 -13.06 10.79 -32.60
N ARG A 611 -13.71 11.61 -31.78
CA ARG A 611 -14.70 12.61 -32.23
C ARG A 611 -14.01 13.91 -32.66
N GLU A 612 -14.49 14.53 -33.73
CA GLU A 612 -13.89 15.75 -34.31
C GLU A 612 -13.88 16.94 -33.33
N TRP A 613 -14.91 17.06 -32.50
CA TRP A 613 -15.07 18.13 -31.51
C TRP A 613 -14.41 17.83 -30.16
N TRP A 614 -13.70 16.70 -30.03
CA TRP A 614 -13.08 16.31 -28.76
C TRP A 614 -12.02 17.33 -28.31
N GLU A 615 -11.17 17.81 -29.21
CA GLU A 615 -10.16 18.83 -28.89
C GLU A 615 -10.81 20.09 -28.30
N VAL A 616 -11.81 20.66 -28.97
CA VAL A 616 -12.55 21.84 -28.47
C VAL A 616 -13.15 21.56 -27.10
N ALA A 617 -13.86 20.43 -26.94
CA ALA A 617 -14.50 20.06 -25.68
C ALA A 617 -13.52 20.02 -24.50
N THR A 618 -12.34 19.46 -24.70
CA THR A 618 -11.34 19.30 -23.65
C THR A 618 -10.67 20.62 -23.22
N HIS A 619 -10.72 21.65 -24.05
CA HIS A 619 -10.12 22.96 -23.78
C HIS A 619 -11.12 23.99 -23.22
N LEU A 620 -12.42 23.71 -23.24
CA LEU A 620 -13.44 24.61 -22.68
C LEU A 620 -13.19 25.01 -21.21
N PRO A 621 -12.77 24.10 -20.31
CA PRO A 621 -12.48 24.51 -18.93
C PRO A 621 -11.30 25.50 -18.85
N ALA A 622 -10.25 25.27 -19.64
CA ALA A 622 -9.11 26.19 -19.71
C ALA A 622 -9.50 27.56 -20.27
N LEU A 623 -10.49 27.64 -21.16
CA LEU A 623 -11.02 28.92 -21.65
C LEU A 623 -11.69 29.71 -20.52
N ILE A 624 -12.43 29.04 -19.64
CA ILE A 624 -13.06 29.66 -18.47
C ILE A 624 -12.00 30.13 -17.47
N GLU A 625 -10.96 29.33 -17.21
CA GLU A 625 -9.84 29.73 -16.35
C GLU A 625 -9.05 30.90 -16.94
N HIS A 626 -8.77 30.88 -18.25
CA HIS A 626 -8.08 31.97 -18.93
C HIS A 626 -8.85 33.28 -18.83
N GLU A 627 -10.17 33.24 -19.02
CA GLU A 627 -11.01 34.43 -18.89
C GLU A 627 -11.07 34.94 -17.44
N ARG A 628 -11.05 34.03 -16.46
CA ARG A 628 -10.97 34.38 -15.04
C ARG A 628 -9.70 35.15 -14.69
N GLU A 629 -8.56 34.72 -15.22
CA GLU A 629 -7.26 35.37 -14.94
C GLU A 629 -7.07 36.70 -15.67
N ARG A 630 -7.82 36.93 -16.76
CA ARG A 630 -7.69 38.13 -17.61
C ARG A 630 -8.37 39.36 -17.04
N VAL A 631 -9.37 39.19 -16.18
CA VAL A 631 -10.31 40.26 -15.78
C VAL A 631 -10.11 40.61 -14.29
N GLU A 632 -10.32 41.87 -13.93
CA GLU A 632 -10.28 42.31 -12.53
C GLU A 632 -11.47 41.76 -11.73
N ASP A 633 -11.29 41.49 -10.43
CA ASP A 633 -12.27 40.85 -9.54
C ASP A 633 -13.70 41.45 -9.64
N GLU A 634 -13.83 42.77 -9.87
CA GLU A 634 -15.14 43.45 -9.97
C GLU A 634 -15.93 43.10 -11.25
N GLN A 635 -15.25 42.64 -12.30
CA GLN A 635 -15.83 42.34 -13.62
C GLN A 635 -15.74 40.84 -13.99
N GLU A 636 -15.04 40.05 -13.18
CA GLU A 636 -14.79 38.62 -13.37
C GLU A 636 -16.09 37.83 -13.63
N ASP A 637 -17.07 37.96 -12.73
CA ASP A 637 -18.32 37.19 -12.78
C ASP A 637 -19.13 37.45 -14.07
N ALA A 638 -19.19 38.71 -14.50
CA ALA A 638 -19.92 39.10 -15.69
C ALA A 638 -19.26 38.56 -16.97
N SER A 639 -17.92 38.57 -17.02
CA SER A 639 -17.17 38.05 -18.18
C SER A 639 -17.26 36.53 -18.28
N ILE A 640 -17.10 35.83 -17.16
CA ILE A 640 -17.25 34.37 -17.09
C ILE A 640 -18.66 33.95 -17.51
N ALA A 641 -19.70 34.65 -17.02
CA ALA A 641 -21.09 34.35 -17.39
C ALA A 641 -21.33 34.45 -18.91
N LYS A 642 -20.67 35.38 -19.60
CA LYS A 642 -20.76 35.53 -21.06
C LYS A 642 -20.15 34.33 -21.79
N VAL A 643 -18.94 33.91 -21.40
CA VAL A 643 -18.26 32.73 -21.97
C VAL A 643 -19.07 31.47 -21.71
N VAL A 644 -19.56 31.28 -20.48
CA VAL A 644 -20.43 30.15 -20.12
C VAL A 644 -21.68 30.11 -21.00
N THR A 645 -22.35 31.25 -21.22
CA THR A 645 -23.54 31.32 -22.08
C THR A 645 -23.23 30.93 -23.53
N GLN A 646 -22.06 31.31 -24.05
CA GLN A 646 -21.61 30.90 -25.38
C GLN A 646 -21.38 29.40 -25.44
N ILE A 647 -20.74 28.81 -24.41
CA ILE A 647 -20.56 27.36 -24.31
C ILE A 647 -21.91 26.64 -24.27
N GLU A 648 -22.85 27.09 -23.43
CA GLU A 648 -24.20 26.53 -23.33
C GLU A 648 -24.95 26.59 -24.66
N THR A 649 -24.76 27.66 -25.44
CA THR A 649 -25.35 27.80 -26.78
C THR A 649 -24.72 26.83 -27.78
N ALA A 650 -23.40 26.64 -27.74
CA ALA A 650 -22.70 25.71 -28.63
C ALA A 650 -23.00 24.24 -28.31
N ILE A 651 -23.18 23.89 -27.04
CA ILE A 651 -23.53 22.53 -26.57
C ILE A 651 -25.05 22.28 -26.65
N GLY A 652 -25.85 23.34 -26.51
CA GLY A 652 -27.31 23.32 -26.49
C GLY A 652 -27.89 22.78 -25.18
N LEU A 653 -27.15 22.95 -24.06
CA LEU A 653 -27.51 22.47 -22.73
C LEU A 653 -26.94 23.41 -21.65
N PRO A 654 -27.60 23.55 -20.50
CA PRO A 654 -27.04 24.26 -19.37
C PRO A 654 -25.81 23.54 -18.81
N ILE A 655 -24.90 24.32 -18.24
CA ILE A 655 -23.71 23.84 -17.56
C ILE A 655 -24.01 23.60 -16.07
N GLU A 656 -23.58 22.45 -15.55
CA GLU A 656 -23.60 22.17 -14.11
C GLU A 656 -22.51 22.97 -13.38
N ARG A 657 -22.84 23.50 -12.20
CA ARG A 657 -21.95 24.33 -11.37
C ARG A 657 -21.56 23.63 -10.07
N TYR A 658 -22.21 22.53 -9.74
CA TYR A 658 -21.99 21.76 -8.52
C TYR A 658 -21.24 20.46 -8.81
N TYR A 659 -20.45 20.04 -7.84
CA TYR A 659 -19.85 18.73 -7.75
C TYR A 659 -20.13 18.17 -6.35
N GLY A 660 -20.08 16.85 -6.20
CA GLY A 660 -20.13 16.18 -4.90
C GLY A 660 -18.73 15.88 -4.39
N LEU A 661 -18.51 16.10 -3.09
CA LEU A 661 -17.35 15.56 -2.38
C LEU A 661 -17.81 14.35 -1.56
N LEU A 662 -17.26 13.19 -1.86
CA LEU A 662 -17.52 11.94 -1.17
C LEU A 662 -16.39 11.68 -0.17
N LEU A 663 -16.76 11.48 1.09
CA LEU A 663 -15.88 11.07 2.18
C LEU A 663 -16.42 9.75 2.74
N MET A 664 -15.59 8.72 2.78
CA MET A 664 -15.90 7.41 3.35
C MET A 664 -14.78 7.01 4.30
N ASP A 665 -15.15 6.36 5.40
CA ASP A 665 -14.26 5.84 6.44
C ASP A 665 -14.75 4.43 6.82
N GLY A 666 -13.81 3.54 7.12
CA GLY A 666 -14.08 2.16 7.49
C GLY A 666 -14.60 2.02 8.92
N ASP A 667 -15.77 1.40 9.07
CA ASP A 667 -16.35 1.17 10.40
C ASP A 667 -15.44 0.29 11.27
N ARG A 668 -14.86 0.90 12.32
CA ARG A 668 -14.08 0.22 13.37
C ARG A 668 -12.88 -0.58 12.84
N LEU A 669 -12.16 -0.08 11.82
CA LEU A 669 -10.99 -0.80 11.27
C LEU A 669 -9.95 -1.16 12.35
N GLY A 670 -9.74 -0.27 13.33
CA GLY A 670 -8.86 -0.55 14.47
C GLY A 670 -9.29 -1.78 15.27
N SER A 671 -10.60 -2.01 15.45
CA SER A 671 -11.11 -3.22 16.09
C SER A 671 -10.83 -4.45 15.24
N TRP A 672 -11.03 -4.38 13.93
CA TRP A 672 -10.73 -5.48 13.00
C TRP A 672 -9.25 -5.89 13.04
N LEU A 673 -8.34 -4.92 13.08
CA LEU A 673 -6.90 -5.14 13.23
C LEU A 673 -6.52 -5.65 14.63
N SER A 674 -7.23 -5.26 15.68
CA SER A 674 -7.02 -5.85 17.02
C SER A 674 -7.55 -7.28 17.14
N GLY A 675 -8.31 -7.74 16.14
CA GLY A 675 -8.84 -9.09 16.05
C GLY A 675 -10.35 -9.20 16.31
N GLU A 676 -11.08 -8.08 16.44
CA GLU A 676 -12.51 -8.05 16.76
C GLU A 676 -13.37 -7.52 15.60
N PRO A 677 -14.48 -8.20 15.24
CA PRO A 677 -14.94 -9.49 15.74
C PRO A 677 -13.98 -10.62 15.36
N ALA A 678 -13.82 -11.58 16.27
CA ALA A 678 -13.00 -12.77 16.06
C ALA A 678 -13.86 -13.95 15.62
N LEU A 679 -13.40 -14.68 14.60
CA LEU A 679 -13.98 -15.96 14.23
C LEU A 679 -13.72 -17.00 15.31
N LYS A 680 -14.66 -17.95 15.47
CA LYS A 680 -14.44 -19.13 16.30
C LYS A 680 -13.49 -20.10 15.60
N TYR A 681 -12.81 -20.95 16.36
CA TYR A 681 -11.94 -21.99 15.80
C TYR A 681 -12.67 -22.92 14.82
N GLU A 682 -13.91 -23.32 15.11
CA GLU A 682 -14.70 -24.14 14.17
C GLU A 682 -14.99 -23.44 12.82
N GLN A 683 -14.94 -22.11 12.77
CA GLN A 683 -15.23 -21.37 11.54
C GLN A 683 -14.03 -21.34 10.58
N VAL A 684 -12.81 -21.64 11.04
CA VAL A 684 -11.58 -21.57 10.24
C VAL A 684 -11.02 -22.93 9.83
N PHE A 685 -11.60 -24.04 10.33
CA PHE A 685 -11.23 -25.38 9.90
C PHE A 685 -12.01 -25.80 8.65
N HIS A 686 -11.38 -26.61 7.80
CA HIS A 686 -12.05 -27.32 6.71
C HIS A 686 -13.21 -28.21 7.23
N SER A 687 -14.30 -28.38 6.47
CA SER A 687 -15.49 -29.12 6.94
C SER A 687 -15.16 -30.55 7.40
N ARG A 688 -14.40 -31.31 6.61
CA ARG A 688 -13.88 -32.64 6.98
C ARG A 688 -13.12 -32.65 8.33
N VAL A 689 -12.33 -31.61 8.59
CA VAL A 689 -11.55 -31.48 9.83
C VAL A 689 -12.49 -31.24 11.01
N ILE A 690 -13.52 -30.40 10.83
CA ILE A 690 -14.54 -30.16 11.84
C ILE A 690 -15.27 -31.45 12.22
N ASP A 691 -15.68 -32.24 11.23
CA ASP A 691 -16.38 -33.49 11.47
C ASP A 691 -15.51 -34.49 12.25
N GLY A 692 -14.23 -34.59 11.88
CA GLY A 692 -13.25 -35.39 12.61
C GLY A 692 -13.05 -34.93 14.06
N LEU A 693 -12.97 -33.61 14.29
CA LEU A 693 -12.83 -33.04 15.63
C LEU A 693 -14.09 -33.24 16.49
N ARG A 694 -15.28 -33.12 15.90
CA ARG A 694 -16.56 -33.37 16.59
C ARG A 694 -16.77 -34.84 16.94
N ALA A 695 -16.21 -35.76 16.15
CA ALA A 695 -16.32 -37.20 16.40
C ALA A 695 -15.65 -37.66 17.70
N TYR A 696 -14.64 -36.94 18.21
CA TYR A 696 -14.06 -37.23 19.53
C TYR A 696 -15.05 -37.04 20.69
N ASN A 697 -16.12 -36.26 20.49
CA ASN A 697 -17.17 -35.99 21.48
C ASN A 697 -16.64 -35.63 22.88
N HIS A 698 -15.62 -34.78 22.94
CA HIS A 698 -14.94 -34.38 24.17
C HIS A 698 -15.23 -32.92 24.53
N HIS A 699 -15.58 -32.68 25.81
CA HIS A 699 -15.98 -31.35 26.31
C HIS A 699 -14.93 -30.26 26.03
N ASP A 700 -13.65 -30.56 26.25
CA ASP A 700 -12.56 -29.59 26.03
C ASP A 700 -12.36 -29.26 24.54
N LEU A 701 -12.54 -30.23 23.64
CA LEU A 701 -12.49 -29.98 22.19
C LEU A 701 -13.69 -29.16 21.73
N SER A 702 -14.89 -29.47 22.22
CA SER A 702 -16.07 -28.64 21.96
C SER A 702 -15.88 -27.21 22.47
N SER A 703 -15.29 -27.04 23.64
CA SER A 703 -14.97 -25.73 24.22
C SER A 703 -13.93 -24.96 23.39
N TYR A 704 -12.89 -25.65 22.90
CA TYR A 704 -11.88 -25.08 22.00
C TYR A 704 -12.49 -24.62 20.68
N LEU A 705 -13.30 -25.47 20.04
CA LEU A 705 -13.98 -25.16 18.78
C LEU A 705 -14.90 -23.93 18.88
N GLN A 706 -15.53 -23.72 20.03
CA GLN A 706 -16.37 -22.56 20.31
C GLN A 706 -15.60 -21.31 20.76
N ALA A 707 -14.31 -21.44 21.10
CA ALA A 707 -13.49 -20.31 21.51
C ALA A 707 -13.18 -19.39 20.31
N ARG A 708 -13.05 -18.10 20.59
CA ARG A 708 -12.66 -17.08 19.61
C ARG A 708 -11.17 -17.18 19.34
N ARG A 709 -10.80 -17.21 18.06
CA ARG A 709 -9.42 -17.25 17.62
C ARG A 709 -8.80 -15.85 17.69
N PRO A 710 -7.65 -15.68 18.37
CA PRO A 710 -6.90 -14.43 18.38
C PRO A 710 -6.43 -13.99 16.97
N SER A 711 -6.04 -12.73 16.82
CA SER A 711 -5.51 -12.24 15.54
C SER A 711 -4.17 -12.90 15.17
N SER A 712 -3.93 -13.14 13.89
CA SER A 712 -2.68 -13.71 13.37
C SER A 712 -2.00 -12.75 12.38
N PRO A 713 -0.68 -12.92 12.13
CA PRO A 713 -0.01 -12.13 11.09
C PRO A 713 -0.69 -12.25 9.73
N ALA A 714 -1.03 -13.47 9.28
CA ALA A 714 -1.70 -13.69 8.02
C ALA A 714 -3.07 -13.00 7.94
N ARG A 715 -3.81 -12.90 9.07
CA ARG A 715 -5.06 -12.13 9.12
C ARG A 715 -4.79 -10.65 8.88
N HIS A 716 -3.78 -10.05 9.52
CA HIS A 716 -3.40 -8.65 9.27
C HIS A 716 -2.98 -8.42 7.82
N MET A 717 -2.19 -9.35 7.28
CA MET A 717 -1.74 -9.31 5.89
C MET A 717 -2.91 -9.45 4.91
N ALA A 718 -3.89 -10.31 5.21
CA ALA A 718 -5.11 -10.47 4.42
C ALA A 718 -5.96 -9.20 4.42
N ILE A 719 -6.20 -8.60 5.59
CA ILE A 719 -6.91 -7.32 5.71
C ILE A 719 -6.18 -6.26 4.89
N SER A 720 -4.87 -6.11 5.09
CA SER A 720 -4.11 -5.08 4.37
C SER A 720 -4.09 -5.31 2.86
N SER A 721 -3.98 -6.56 2.39
CA SER A 721 -4.03 -6.87 0.97
C SER A 721 -5.41 -6.54 0.38
N ALA A 722 -6.49 -6.82 1.11
CA ALA A 722 -7.85 -6.49 0.69
C ALA A 722 -8.07 -4.97 0.66
N LEU A 723 -7.54 -4.23 1.64
CA LEU A 723 -7.58 -2.77 1.68
C LEU A 723 -6.79 -2.15 0.52
N ASN A 724 -5.62 -2.70 0.18
CA ASN A 724 -4.87 -2.25 -0.99
C ASN A 724 -5.65 -2.47 -2.28
N GLY A 725 -6.21 -3.67 -2.50
CA GLY A 725 -7.02 -3.97 -3.69
C GLY A 725 -8.28 -3.10 -3.75
N PHE A 726 -8.91 -2.82 -2.60
CA PHE A 726 -10.02 -1.88 -2.52
C PHE A 726 -9.58 -0.47 -2.96
N ALA A 727 -8.50 0.07 -2.39
CA ALA A 727 -8.05 1.42 -2.64
C ALA A 727 -7.45 1.64 -4.05
N LEU A 728 -6.62 0.70 -4.52
CA LEU A 728 -5.88 0.81 -5.78
C LEU A 728 -6.68 0.36 -7.00
N ASP A 729 -7.59 -0.60 -6.83
CA ASP A 729 -8.30 -1.22 -7.96
C ASP A 729 -9.79 -0.88 -7.91
N LEU A 730 -10.50 -1.28 -6.85
CA LEU A 730 -11.97 -1.20 -6.82
C LEU A 730 -12.50 0.24 -6.78
N VAL A 731 -11.99 1.05 -5.84
CA VAL A 731 -12.40 2.46 -5.68
C VAL A 731 -12.15 3.22 -6.98
N ARG A 732 -11.00 2.98 -7.61
CA ARG A 732 -10.62 3.62 -8.86
C ARG A 732 -11.50 3.19 -10.02
N PHE A 733 -11.75 1.89 -10.17
CA PHE A 733 -12.66 1.37 -11.18
C PHE A 733 -14.06 2.00 -11.03
N VAL A 734 -14.62 1.98 -9.83
CA VAL A 734 -15.97 2.51 -9.58
C VAL A 734 -16.03 4.02 -9.79
N VAL A 735 -15.12 4.79 -9.22
CA VAL A 735 -15.19 6.27 -9.22
C VAL A 735 -14.75 6.86 -10.56
N GLU A 736 -13.68 6.36 -11.17
CA GLU A 736 -13.02 7.00 -12.31
C GLU A 736 -13.39 6.39 -13.66
N GLU A 737 -13.75 5.10 -13.69
CA GLU A 737 -14.13 4.40 -14.91
C GLU A 737 -15.65 4.28 -15.04
N GLU A 738 -16.32 3.71 -14.04
CA GLU A 738 -17.77 3.48 -14.05
C GLU A 738 -18.57 4.75 -13.75
N CYS A 739 -18.05 5.62 -12.88
CA CYS A 739 -18.60 6.94 -12.61
C CYS A 739 -17.84 8.03 -13.37
N LEU A 740 -18.37 9.26 -13.34
CA LEU A 740 -17.65 10.44 -13.80
C LEU A 740 -17.07 11.13 -12.56
N GLY A 741 -15.97 10.59 -12.05
CA GLY A 741 -15.36 10.98 -10.79
C GLY A 741 -13.85 11.08 -10.85
N LYS A 742 -13.26 11.49 -9.73
CA LYS A 742 -11.82 11.52 -9.50
C LYS A 742 -11.52 11.17 -8.06
N VAL A 743 -10.67 10.18 -7.85
CA VAL A 743 -10.16 9.85 -6.53
C VAL A 743 -9.10 10.88 -6.15
N LEU A 744 -9.25 11.50 -4.98
CA LEU A 744 -8.27 12.41 -4.40
C LEU A 744 -7.37 11.68 -3.40
N TYR A 745 -7.95 10.77 -2.62
CA TYR A 745 -7.28 9.93 -1.65
C TYR A 745 -8.02 8.59 -1.53
N ALA A 746 -7.26 7.49 -1.48
CA ALA A 746 -7.76 6.16 -1.18
C ALA A 746 -6.68 5.43 -0.39
N GLY A 747 -6.81 5.46 0.94
CA GLY A 747 -5.77 5.05 1.88
C GLY A 747 -6.14 3.80 2.66
N GLY A 748 -6.38 2.70 1.96
CA GLY A 748 -6.91 1.48 2.57
C GLY A 748 -8.43 1.58 2.70
N ASP A 749 -8.96 1.95 3.86
CA ASP A 749 -10.41 2.06 4.10
C ASP A 749 -10.95 3.48 3.87
N ASP A 750 -10.14 4.50 4.12
CA ASP A 750 -10.49 5.89 3.89
C ASP A 750 -10.53 6.23 2.39
N VAL A 751 -11.65 6.81 1.93
CA VAL A 751 -11.81 7.30 0.55
C VAL A 751 -12.27 8.74 0.54
N MET A 752 -11.58 9.55 -0.24
CA MET A 752 -12.02 10.89 -0.61
C MET A 752 -12.01 11.03 -2.13
N ALA A 753 -13.17 11.34 -2.69
CA ALA A 753 -13.35 11.48 -4.13
C ALA A 753 -14.23 12.68 -4.50
N MET A 754 -13.96 13.28 -5.65
CA MET A 754 -14.91 14.18 -6.31
C MET A 754 -15.78 13.37 -7.25
N VAL A 755 -17.08 13.62 -7.22
CA VAL A 755 -18.07 13.01 -8.11
C VAL A 755 -18.90 14.10 -8.78
N CYS A 756 -19.34 13.84 -10.01
CA CYS A 756 -20.23 14.79 -10.69
C CYS A 756 -21.66 14.68 -10.15
N VAL A 757 -22.35 15.82 -10.02
CA VAL A 757 -23.81 15.87 -9.89
C VAL A 757 -24.39 15.68 -11.30
N ARG A 758 -25.43 14.84 -11.42
CA ARG A 758 -26.05 14.51 -12.71
C ARG A 758 -27.53 14.79 -12.70
#